data_AF-A0A158Q5R5-F1
#
_entry.id   AF-A0A158Q5R5-F1
#
_cell.length_a   1.000
_cell.length_b   1.000
_cell.length_c   1.000
_cell.angle_alpha   90.00
_cell.angle_beta   90.00
_cell.angle_gamma   90.00
#
_symmetry.space_group_name_H-M   'P 1'
#
loop_
_entity.id
_entity.type
_entity.pdbx_description
1 polymer ?
#
loop_
_entity_poly.entity_id
_entity_poly.type
_entity_poly.pdbx_seq_one_letter_code
_entity_poly.pdbx_strand_id
1 'polypeptide(L)'
;MIYKLFTFHKISFFMNLDEPIISAFLLYIVNIMEHLTPLIMHEFIVKNDDYRKEALVKIYVSWIVLFNYARRMKLEDNLESSTLSILLNFVRSVLSSPEGNRETILDDNTDGDQEHDEIALADLLEPDSQRLYSVQMMTRNCTRFHFFVCHSCAGCWIHLRCVRNKLKQFVSFMQKGFNKQILIVWWEDMHWLLIIIGSIYAIIDYELCDFPYALESFIDADMEKYGEDSNIITNYIINCIQNADSFDSVDLPIFAQTIAMVSAWASIEYRVLEELNIELTSPELTRTTMWCISRLYGAMSDDTVDRNSRMRLMKRDRGFANFIIEFLLRKSFAIFNKLSGETKLCEDSIEFLGTLMKRCALEIASGDVLFNCLSTVRYDNFPSRASIIKALAIISDSVVASDEIKMPLQEKIFHLILEPLRNEFLTLDKSPSSESALIDLLECFNGFTQACFMSVLDFLLPILDICVISATSIQSDLFLREVMNLFKATSGKMRLSEETDENTIIFYEILIRLFDRYRTVQMQKRNSVDFDDDNKSNYILSIIYILDELLNRLFFHGCPAQIDVMEKGMAAFLCGMEILFSEINELILNEFPRLSFFTLLKRLVSMEPRHFASISRWPSPLFNLLYSGLEFQYGLEDLRLVIPYDFLRNLSFNLWKIYPANFDNSTI
;
A
#
# COMPACT_ATOMS: atom_id res chain seq x y z
N MET A 1 19.38 22.63 12.31
CA MET A 1 20.86 22.60 12.39
C MET A 1 21.37 21.20 12.74
N ILE A 2 20.96 20.61 13.87
CA ILE A 2 21.35 19.25 14.32
C ILE A 2 21.22 18.20 13.20
N TYR A 3 20.07 18.16 12.52
CA TYR A 3 19.85 17.28 11.38
C TYR A 3 20.91 17.44 10.28
N LYS A 4 21.20 18.68 9.87
CA LYS A 4 22.21 18.94 8.85
C LYS A 4 23.60 18.49 9.31
N LEU A 5 23.93 18.70 10.58
CA LEU A 5 25.21 18.29 11.16
C LEU A 5 25.44 16.78 11.01
N PHE A 6 24.45 15.95 11.34
CA PHE A 6 24.60 14.50 11.29
C PHE A 6 24.36 13.86 9.92
N THR A 7 23.58 14.51 9.04
CA THR A 7 23.25 13.92 7.73
C THR A 7 24.13 14.41 6.58
N PHE A 8 24.73 15.61 6.68
CA PHE A 8 25.57 16.17 5.61
C PHE A 8 27.07 16.04 5.87
N HIS A 9 27.49 15.74 7.10
CA HIS A 9 28.90 15.49 7.44
C HIS A 9 29.15 14.02 7.73
N LYS A 10 30.35 13.54 7.38
CA LYS A 10 30.79 12.21 7.77
C LYS A 10 30.86 12.15 9.30
N ILE A 11 30.20 11.16 9.90
CA ILE A 11 30.10 11.05 11.37
C ILE A 11 31.50 10.92 12.02
N SER A 12 32.48 10.38 11.29
CA SER A 12 33.89 10.34 11.71
C SER A 12 34.47 11.70 12.08
N PHE A 13 33.93 12.80 11.55
CA PHE A 13 34.33 14.15 11.93
C PHE A 13 34.02 14.45 13.40
N PHE A 14 32.87 13.98 13.91
CA PHE A 14 32.46 14.23 15.29
C PHE A 14 33.30 13.45 16.31
N MET A 15 33.86 12.30 15.90
CA MET A 15 34.69 11.46 16.76
C MET A 15 36.11 11.98 16.94
N ASN A 16 36.54 12.91 16.08
CA ASN A 16 37.81 13.60 16.23
C ASN A 16 37.71 14.76 17.24
N LEU A 17 36.52 15.03 17.80
CA LEU A 17 36.32 16.00 18.85
C LEU A 17 36.69 15.39 20.20
N ASP A 18 37.15 16.21 21.14
CA ASP A 18 37.48 15.75 22.49
C ASP A 18 36.24 15.13 23.16
N GLU A 19 36.42 14.04 23.90
CA GLU A 19 35.35 13.29 24.59
C GLU A 19 34.42 14.18 25.45
N PRO A 20 34.90 15.21 26.18
CA PRO A 20 34.02 16.14 26.90
C PRO A 20 33.09 16.94 25.98
N ILE A 21 33.55 17.31 24.78
CA ILE A 21 32.75 18.04 23.78
C ILE A 21 31.65 17.14 23.25
N ILE A 22 31.99 15.89 22.90
CA ILE A 22 31.02 14.89 22.46
C ILE A 22 29.98 14.66 23.55
N SER A 23 30.42 14.41 24.79
CA SER A 23 29.52 14.16 25.93
C SER A 23 28.58 15.34 26.20
N ALA A 24 29.10 16.56 26.19
CA ALA A 24 28.28 17.77 26.36
C ALA A 24 27.26 17.94 25.21
N PHE A 25 27.67 17.63 23.98
CA PHE A 25 26.80 17.73 22.82
C PHE A 25 25.70 16.66 22.83
N LEU A 26 26.03 15.43 23.22
CA LEU A 26 25.07 14.33 23.40
C LEU A 26 24.04 14.70 24.47
N LEU A 27 24.50 15.15 25.64
CA LEU A 27 23.62 15.60 26.72
C LEU A 27 22.72 16.76 26.27
N TYR A 28 23.25 17.70 25.48
CA TYR A 28 22.47 18.78 24.90
C TYR A 28 21.35 18.27 23.98
N ILE A 29 21.63 17.29 23.11
CA ILE A 29 20.61 16.69 22.24
C ILE A 29 19.54 15.98 23.05
N VAL A 30 19.94 15.20 24.07
CA VAL A 30 19.01 14.49 24.96
C VAL A 30 18.11 15.48 25.68
N ASN A 31 18.68 16.53 26.29
CA ASN A 31 17.92 17.57 26.97
C ASN A 31 16.95 18.30 26.03
N ILE A 32 17.37 18.59 24.79
CA ILE A 32 16.48 19.17 23.78
C ILE A 32 15.33 18.21 23.46
N MET A 33 15.63 16.94 23.22
CA MET A 33 14.61 15.93 22.91
C MET A 33 13.62 15.79 24.06
N GLU A 34 14.10 15.68 25.29
CA GLU A 34 13.26 15.57 26.48
C GLU A 34 12.40 16.81 26.72
N HIS A 35 12.92 18.01 26.42
CA HIS A 35 12.18 19.25 26.55
C HIS A 35 11.17 19.47 25.42
N LEU A 36 11.57 19.25 24.16
CA LEU A 36 10.74 19.54 22.99
C LEU A 36 9.68 18.48 22.73
N THR A 37 9.93 17.22 23.08
CA THR A 37 8.98 16.13 22.81
C THR A 37 7.60 16.43 23.42
N PRO A 38 7.45 16.70 24.73
CA PRO A 38 6.14 16.92 25.33
C PRO A 38 5.44 18.15 24.75
N LEU A 39 6.20 19.23 24.48
CA LEU A 39 5.67 20.48 23.93
C LEU A 39 5.12 20.29 22.51
N ILE A 40 5.91 19.66 21.63
CA ILE A 40 5.52 19.44 20.23
C ILE A 40 4.42 18.39 20.15
N MET A 41 4.46 17.35 20.99
CA MET A 41 3.39 16.35 21.06
C MET A 41 2.08 16.95 21.55
N HIS A 42 2.11 17.87 22.51
CA HIS A 42 0.93 18.62 22.93
C HIS A 42 0.38 19.48 21.78
N GLU A 43 1.21 20.26 21.11
CA GLU A 43 0.79 21.07 19.96
C GLU A 43 0.21 20.20 18.82
N PHE A 44 0.81 19.04 18.58
CA PHE A 44 0.37 18.12 17.54
C PHE A 44 -0.95 17.41 17.91
N ILE A 45 -1.06 16.84 19.12
CA ILE A 45 -2.23 16.04 19.53
C ILE A 45 -3.41 16.95 19.92
N VAL A 46 -3.16 17.97 20.73
CA VAL A 46 -4.21 18.79 21.34
C VAL A 46 -4.58 19.97 20.43
N LYS A 47 -3.59 20.63 19.82
CA LYS A 47 -3.84 21.84 19.00
C LYS A 47 -3.91 21.57 17.50
N ASN A 48 -3.68 20.32 17.07
CA ASN A 48 -3.61 19.95 15.66
C ASN A 48 -2.65 20.83 14.84
N ASP A 49 -1.51 21.22 15.43
CA ASP A 49 -0.46 22.00 14.76
C ASP A 49 0.71 21.11 14.35
N ASP A 50 0.84 20.87 13.04
CA ASP A 50 1.92 20.07 12.45
C ASP A 50 3.23 20.86 12.25
N TYR A 51 3.25 22.19 12.44
CA TYR A 51 4.38 23.04 12.04
C TYR A 51 5.71 22.61 12.67
N ARG A 52 5.69 22.19 13.96
CA ARG A 52 6.91 21.80 14.69
C ARG A 52 7.23 20.33 14.65
N LYS A 53 6.30 19.50 14.20
CA LYS A 53 6.47 18.04 14.12
C LYS A 53 7.65 17.63 13.26
N GLU A 54 7.82 18.27 12.09
CA GLU A 54 8.95 18.00 11.22
C GLU A 54 10.29 18.22 11.91
N ALA A 55 10.39 19.24 12.78
CA ALA A 55 11.61 19.52 13.53
C ALA A 55 11.91 18.38 14.51
N LEU A 56 10.89 17.89 15.23
CA LEU A 56 11.03 16.76 16.14
C LEU A 56 11.45 15.49 15.38
N VAL A 57 10.81 15.19 14.25
CA VAL A 57 11.18 14.05 13.38
C VAL A 57 12.64 14.16 12.92
N LYS A 58 13.06 15.34 12.44
CA LYS A 58 14.45 15.59 12.03
C LYS A 58 15.43 15.40 13.19
N ILE A 59 15.05 15.74 14.42
CA ILE A 59 15.87 15.51 15.62
C ILE A 59 15.96 14.00 15.93
N TYR A 60 14.86 13.24 15.90
CA TYR A 60 14.90 11.77 16.05
C TYR A 60 15.75 11.09 14.97
N VAL A 61 15.61 11.47 13.69
CA VAL A 61 16.45 10.93 12.61
C VAL A 61 17.94 11.18 12.89
N SER A 62 18.28 12.35 13.45
CA SER A 62 19.66 12.67 13.83
C SER A 62 20.20 11.70 14.90
N TRP A 63 19.38 11.39 15.91
CA TRP A 63 19.76 10.43 16.96
C TRP A 63 19.91 9.02 16.41
N ILE A 64 19.09 8.59 15.44
CA ILE A 64 19.23 7.28 14.77
C ILE A 64 20.59 7.19 14.06
N VAL A 65 20.96 8.23 13.31
CA VAL A 65 22.22 8.28 12.56
C VAL A 65 23.41 8.17 13.51
N LEU A 66 23.40 8.95 14.59
CA LEU A 66 24.42 8.94 15.63
C LEU A 66 24.51 7.57 16.32
N PHE A 67 23.38 7.03 16.76
CA PHE A 67 23.33 5.75 17.48
C PHE A 67 23.84 4.60 16.61
N ASN A 68 23.40 4.51 15.36
CA ASN A 68 23.88 3.50 14.41
C ASN A 68 25.39 3.56 14.21
N TYR A 69 25.96 4.76 14.23
CA TYR A 69 27.39 4.94 14.13
C TYR A 69 28.12 4.55 15.41
N ALA A 70 27.63 4.97 16.58
CA ALA A 70 28.18 4.56 17.88
C ALA A 70 28.23 3.03 18.03
N ARG A 71 27.18 2.34 17.56
CA ARG A 71 27.13 0.87 17.50
C ARG A 71 28.20 0.28 16.58
N ARG A 72 28.36 0.83 15.37
CA ARG A 72 29.43 0.40 14.44
C ARG A 72 30.83 0.58 15.05
N MET A 73 30.98 1.55 15.95
CA MET A 73 32.22 1.85 16.65
C MET A 73 32.33 1.17 18.03
N LYS A 74 31.32 0.42 18.47
CA LYS A 74 31.24 -0.23 19.79
C LYS A 74 31.32 0.73 20.99
N LEU A 75 30.64 1.87 20.90
CA LEU A 75 30.59 2.92 21.95
C LEU A 75 29.23 2.93 22.68
N GLU A 76 28.65 1.75 22.88
CA GLU A 76 27.22 1.56 23.16
C GLU A 76 26.81 2.00 24.58
N ASP A 77 27.68 1.80 25.57
CA ASP A 77 27.38 1.95 26.99
C ASP A 77 26.84 3.35 27.38
N ASN A 78 27.24 4.40 26.66
CA ASN A 78 26.85 5.78 26.98
C ASN A 78 25.51 6.22 26.37
N LEU A 79 25.00 5.53 25.35
CA LEU A 79 23.80 5.97 24.62
C LEU A 79 22.53 5.21 25.02
N GLU A 80 22.63 4.00 25.56
CA GLU A 80 21.45 3.20 25.94
C GLU A 80 20.57 3.92 26.97
N SER A 81 21.17 4.46 28.03
CA SER A 81 20.45 5.16 29.09
C SER A 81 19.75 6.44 28.59
N SER A 82 20.45 7.24 27.79
CA SER A 82 19.88 8.42 27.12
C SER A 82 18.74 8.06 26.19
N THR A 83 18.90 6.96 25.46
CA THR A 83 17.90 6.47 24.51
C THR A 83 16.65 5.97 25.23
N LEU A 84 16.81 5.25 26.34
CA LEU A 84 15.70 4.86 27.21
C LEU A 84 14.95 6.09 27.75
N SER A 85 15.68 7.13 28.15
CA SER A 85 15.09 8.35 28.68
C SER A 85 14.27 9.11 27.63
N ILE A 86 14.81 9.26 26.41
CA ILE A 86 14.10 9.86 25.26
C ILE A 86 12.80 9.12 24.98
N LEU A 87 12.87 7.79 24.91
CA LEU A 87 11.70 6.94 24.67
C LEU A 87 10.67 7.07 25.79
N LEU A 88 11.09 6.98 27.05
CA LEU A 88 10.21 7.12 28.21
C LEU A 88 9.47 8.46 28.20
N ASN A 89 10.17 9.53 27.82
CA ASN A 89 9.59 10.85 27.73
C ASN A 89 8.58 10.96 26.58
N PHE A 90 8.85 10.32 25.44
CA PHE A 90 7.88 10.18 24.35
C PHE A 90 6.64 9.43 24.81
N VAL A 91 6.78 8.26 25.42
CA VAL A 91 5.65 7.46 25.94
C VAL A 91 4.80 8.28 26.92
N ARG A 92 5.43 8.99 27.85
CA ARG A 92 4.72 9.85 28.80
C ARG A 92 3.98 10.98 28.12
N SER A 93 4.50 11.54 27.03
CA SER A 93 3.84 12.64 26.31
C SER A 93 2.58 12.21 25.54
N VAL A 94 2.46 10.93 25.19
CA VAL A 94 1.33 10.42 24.39
C VAL A 94 0.29 9.66 25.20
N LEU A 95 0.60 9.23 26.43
CA LEU A 95 -0.34 8.55 27.32
C LEU A 95 -0.96 9.50 28.32
N SER A 96 -2.22 9.24 28.66
CA SER A 96 -2.92 9.92 29.76
C SER A 96 -2.42 9.46 31.14
N SER A 97 -2.84 10.18 32.20
CA SER A 97 -2.61 9.78 33.59
C SER A 97 -3.24 8.40 33.87
N PRO A 98 -2.59 7.50 34.64
CA PRO A 98 -1.37 7.70 35.44
C PRO A 98 -0.06 7.34 34.73
N GLU A 99 -0.10 6.76 33.53
CA GLU A 99 1.10 6.31 32.82
C GLU A 99 1.86 7.43 32.10
N GLY A 100 1.18 8.53 31.79
CA GLY A 100 1.74 9.71 31.15
C GLY A 100 1.10 11.02 31.59
N ASN A 101 1.38 12.06 30.81
CA ASN A 101 1.08 13.46 31.09
C ASN A 101 0.33 14.12 29.92
N ARG A 102 -0.27 13.34 29.00
CA ARG A 102 -1.09 13.89 27.91
C ARG A 102 -2.30 14.61 28.51
N GLU A 103 -2.41 15.91 28.26
CA GLU A 103 -3.59 16.68 28.65
C GLU A 103 -4.83 16.14 27.91
N THR A 104 -5.91 15.97 28.64
CA THR A 104 -7.20 15.61 28.06
C THR A 104 -7.90 16.89 27.65
N ILE A 105 -8.40 16.95 26.40
CA ILE A 105 -9.10 18.13 25.84
C ILE A 105 -10.31 18.56 26.70
N LEU A 106 -10.77 17.67 27.57
CA LEU A 106 -11.91 17.84 28.46
C LEU A 106 -11.69 18.77 29.67
N ASP A 107 -10.47 19.29 29.89
CA ASP A 107 -10.12 20.01 31.12
C ASP A 107 -10.41 21.53 31.12
N ASP A 108 -11.17 22.05 30.13
CA ASP A 108 -11.62 23.45 30.16
C ASP A 108 -13.08 23.59 30.62
N ASN A 109 -13.27 24.51 31.56
CA ASN A 109 -14.52 24.90 32.21
C ASN A 109 -15.52 25.60 31.26
N THR A 110 -15.82 25.03 30.11
CA THR A 110 -16.85 25.53 29.20
C THR A 110 -18.22 25.00 29.62
N ASP A 111 -18.89 25.77 30.49
CA ASP A 111 -20.34 25.77 30.65
C ASP A 111 -21.02 26.21 29.32
N GLY A 112 -20.94 25.39 28.28
CA GLY A 112 -21.57 25.68 26.99
C GLY A 112 -21.23 24.65 25.91
N ASP A 113 -22.25 23.87 25.54
CA ASP A 113 -22.34 23.05 24.32
C ASP A 113 -21.57 21.72 24.27
N GLN A 114 -21.99 20.75 25.09
CA GLN A 114 -21.56 19.34 25.04
C GLN A 114 -21.63 18.72 23.62
N GLU A 115 -22.58 19.13 22.77
CA GLU A 115 -22.68 18.64 21.38
C GLU A 115 -21.52 19.14 20.49
N HIS A 116 -21.02 20.35 20.73
CA HIS A 116 -19.92 20.90 19.94
C HIS A 116 -18.57 20.27 20.30
N ASP A 117 -18.36 19.96 21.58
CA ASP A 117 -17.17 19.23 22.02
C ASP A 117 -17.18 17.79 21.50
N GLU A 118 -18.35 17.13 21.42
CA GLU A 118 -18.46 15.79 20.86
C GLU A 118 -18.13 15.74 19.36
N ILE A 119 -18.56 16.74 18.57
CA ILE A 119 -18.23 16.84 17.14
C ILE A 119 -16.74 17.18 16.95
N ALA A 120 -16.20 18.11 17.73
CA ALA A 120 -14.78 18.47 17.64
C ALA A 120 -13.87 17.29 18.04
N LEU A 121 -14.28 16.49 19.03
CA LEU A 121 -13.55 15.30 19.46
C LEU A 121 -13.67 14.15 18.45
N ALA A 122 -14.82 14.01 17.78
CA ALA A 122 -15.00 13.09 16.66
C ALA A 122 -14.13 13.48 15.44
N ASP A 123 -14.07 14.77 15.10
CA ASP A 123 -13.19 15.30 14.03
C ASP A 123 -11.70 15.17 14.38
N LEU A 124 -11.34 15.21 15.67
CA LEU A 124 -9.98 14.91 16.15
C LEU A 124 -9.62 13.42 16.00
N LEU A 125 -10.61 12.53 16.15
CA LEU A 125 -10.50 11.08 16.04
C LEU A 125 -10.68 10.54 14.62
N GLU A 126 -10.96 11.39 13.63
CA GLU A 126 -10.75 11.10 12.20
C GLU A 126 -9.41 11.68 11.71
N PRO A 127 -8.24 11.16 12.14
CA PRO A 127 -7.00 11.55 11.54
C PRO A 127 -7.01 11.10 10.07
N ASP A 128 -6.83 12.08 9.18
CA ASP A 128 -6.56 11.78 7.78
C ASP A 128 -5.37 10.80 7.69
N SER A 129 -5.30 9.95 6.65
CA SER A 129 -4.29 8.87 6.56
C SER A 129 -2.88 9.42 6.72
N GLN A 130 -2.71 10.69 6.35
CA GLN A 130 -1.51 11.48 6.52
C GLN A 130 -1.13 11.75 7.98
N ARG A 131 -2.07 12.01 8.90
CA ARG A 131 -1.80 12.14 10.34
C ARG A 131 -1.31 10.81 10.91
N LEU A 132 -2.01 9.72 10.63
CA LEU A 132 -1.60 8.38 11.07
C LEU A 132 -0.22 8.03 10.49
N TYR A 133 0.02 8.26 9.20
CA TYR A 133 1.30 8.02 8.54
C TYR A 133 2.44 8.85 9.15
N SER A 134 2.19 10.12 9.44
CA SER A 134 3.20 11.02 9.99
C SER A 134 3.45 10.75 11.49
N VAL A 135 2.43 10.31 12.24
CA VAL A 135 2.55 9.74 13.58
C VAL A 135 3.35 8.44 13.55
N GLN A 136 3.06 7.55 12.60
CA GLN A 136 3.80 6.31 12.40
C GLN A 136 5.26 6.61 12.04
N MET A 137 5.53 7.61 11.19
CA MET A 137 6.91 8.00 10.85
C MET A 137 7.64 8.58 12.05
N MET A 138 7.00 9.43 12.83
CA MET A 138 7.59 10.00 14.04
C MET A 138 7.85 8.91 15.09
N THR A 139 6.85 8.06 15.34
CA THR A 139 6.96 6.93 16.26
C THR A 139 8.01 5.96 15.77
N ARG A 140 8.01 5.54 14.50
CA ARG A 140 9.06 4.70 13.88
C ARG A 140 10.45 5.30 14.05
N ASN A 141 10.60 6.62 13.90
CA ASN A 141 11.90 7.27 14.09
C ASN A 141 12.29 7.36 15.57
N CYS A 142 11.33 7.48 16.49
CA CYS A 142 11.55 7.49 17.93
C CYS A 142 11.70 6.07 18.54
N THR A 143 11.08 5.05 17.95
CA THR A 143 11.08 3.68 18.48
C THR A 143 12.07 2.77 17.78
N ARG A 144 12.67 3.21 16.67
CA ARG A 144 13.86 2.55 16.12
C ARG A 144 15.00 2.44 17.13
N PHE A 145 15.00 3.29 18.14
CA PHE A 145 15.85 3.23 19.32
C PHE A 145 15.62 1.99 20.19
N HIS A 146 14.38 1.53 20.25
CA HIS A 146 13.92 0.53 21.20
C HIS A 146 14.64 -0.79 21.04
N PHE A 147 14.86 -1.20 19.79
CA PHE A 147 15.62 -2.39 19.42
C PHE A 147 17.00 -2.47 20.04
N PHE A 148 17.58 -1.30 20.31
CA PHE A 148 18.94 -1.19 20.80
C PHE A 148 19.00 -1.07 22.32
N VAL A 149 17.94 -0.55 22.96
CA VAL A 149 17.74 -0.58 24.43
C VAL A 149 17.12 -1.92 24.88
N CYS A 150 16.77 -2.82 23.94
CA CYS A 150 16.24 -4.15 24.27
C CYS A 150 17.16 -4.91 25.23
N HIS A 151 18.49 -4.75 25.13
CA HIS A 151 19.44 -5.35 26.07
C HIS A 151 19.12 -5.02 27.54
N SER A 152 18.60 -3.81 27.80
CA SER A 152 18.29 -3.35 29.14
C SER A 152 16.94 -3.85 29.68
N CYS A 153 16.17 -4.65 28.91
CA CYS A 153 14.79 -5.14 29.20
C CYS A 153 13.73 -4.04 29.43
N ALA A 154 14.10 -2.89 30.01
CA ALA A 154 13.22 -1.88 30.58
C ALA A 154 12.27 -1.26 29.55
N GLY A 155 12.76 -0.98 28.34
CA GLY A 155 11.96 -0.43 27.25
C GLY A 155 10.74 -1.29 26.93
N CYS A 156 10.96 -2.57 26.62
CA CYS A 156 9.88 -3.49 26.22
C CYS A 156 8.89 -3.74 27.37
N TRP A 157 9.37 -3.75 28.62
CA TRP A 157 8.51 -3.91 29.79
C TRP A 157 7.49 -2.78 29.97
N ILE A 158 7.83 -1.54 29.59
CA ILE A 158 6.92 -0.39 29.76
C ILE A 158 5.68 -0.57 28.90
N HIS A 159 5.84 -0.80 27.60
CA HIS A 159 4.69 -0.94 26.70
C HIS A 159 3.87 -2.18 27.02
N LEU A 160 4.53 -3.31 27.34
CA LEU A 160 3.83 -4.52 27.77
C LEU A 160 3.00 -4.27 29.04
N ARG A 161 3.57 -3.59 30.03
CA ARG A 161 2.87 -3.22 31.27
C ARG A 161 1.69 -2.29 30.99
N CYS A 162 1.88 -1.25 30.18
CA CYS A 162 0.84 -0.29 29.82
C CYS A 162 -0.32 -0.99 29.10
N VAL A 163 -0.05 -1.79 28.06
CA VAL A 163 -1.10 -2.54 27.34
C VAL A 163 -1.81 -3.51 28.27
N ARG A 164 -1.08 -4.27 29.08
CA ARG A 164 -1.69 -5.20 30.05
C ARG A 164 -2.60 -4.46 31.04
N ASN A 165 -2.19 -3.29 31.53
CA ASN A 165 -3.00 -2.47 32.42
C ASN A 165 -4.26 -1.94 31.72
N LYS A 166 -4.12 -1.40 30.51
CA LYS A 166 -5.25 -0.88 29.73
C LYS A 166 -6.24 -1.98 29.37
N LEU A 167 -5.77 -3.19 29.05
CA LEU A 167 -6.64 -4.35 28.87
C LEU A 167 -7.45 -4.68 30.13
N LYS A 168 -6.80 -4.72 31.31
CA LYS A 168 -7.52 -4.94 32.58
C LYS A 168 -8.55 -3.85 32.85
N GLN A 169 -8.22 -2.60 32.53
CA GLN A 169 -9.16 -1.47 32.63
C GLN A 169 -10.38 -1.68 31.72
N PHE A 170 -10.17 -2.08 30.47
CA PHE A 170 -11.25 -2.32 29.51
C PHE A 170 -12.15 -3.48 29.91
N VAL A 171 -11.58 -4.60 30.36
CA VAL A 171 -12.35 -5.72 30.91
C VAL A 171 -13.19 -5.25 32.11
N SER A 172 -12.66 -4.36 32.95
CA SER A 172 -13.45 -3.75 34.03
C SER A 172 -14.55 -2.81 33.52
N PHE A 173 -14.35 -2.10 32.39
CA PHE A 173 -15.39 -1.27 31.77
C PHE A 173 -16.55 -2.14 31.27
N MET A 174 -16.26 -3.26 30.63
CA MET A 174 -17.29 -4.22 30.18
C MET A 174 -18.11 -4.78 31.36
N GLN A 175 -17.50 -4.95 32.54
CA GLN A 175 -18.17 -5.52 33.72
C GLN A 175 -18.93 -4.49 34.57
N LYS A 176 -18.43 -3.25 34.69
CA LYS A 176 -18.93 -2.23 35.63
C LYS A 176 -19.59 -1.03 34.97
N GLY A 177 -19.54 -0.95 33.64
CA GLY A 177 -19.88 0.27 32.89
C GLY A 177 -18.70 1.25 32.82
N PHE A 178 -18.87 2.29 32.01
CA PHE A 178 -17.85 3.30 31.73
C PHE A 178 -18.48 4.69 31.56
N ASN A 179 -17.64 5.72 31.66
CA ASN A 179 -17.97 7.06 31.18
C ASN A 179 -17.38 7.21 29.77
N LYS A 180 -18.17 7.70 28.80
CA LYS A 180 -17.77 7.94 27.41
C LYS A 180 -16.47 8.75 27.30
N GLN A 181 -16.30 9.77 28.15
CA GLN A 181 -15.08 10.58 28.20
C GLN A 181 -13.85 9.76 28.60
N ILE A 182 -13.97 8.91 29.61
CA ILE A 182 -12.88 8.02 30.05
C ILE A 182 -12.55 7.01 28.96
N LEU A 183 -13.57 6.51 28.26
CA LEU A 183 -13.39 5.57 27.16
C LEU A 183 -12.64 6.20 25.98
N ILE A 184 -12.92 7.45 25.63
CA ILE A 184 -12.21 8.15 24.54
C ILE A 184 -10.74 8.36 24.89
N VAL A 185 -10.45 8.78 26.12
CA VAL A 185 -9.07 8.91 26.62
C VAL A 185 -8.35 7.56 26.59
N TRP A 186 -9.06 6.48 26.94
CA TRP A 186 -8.55 5.11 26.91
C TRP A 186 -8.29 4.62 25.47
N TRP A 187 -9.17 4.91 24.51
CA TRP A 187 -8.99 4.57 23.10
C TRP A 187 -7.72 5.21 22.55
N GLU A 188 -7.52 6.49 22.83
CA GLU A 188 -6.33 7.22 22.39
C GLU A 188 -5.05 6.64 23.02
N ASP A 189 -5.07 6.28 24.31
CA ASP A 189 -3.92 5.60 24.94
C ASP A 189 -3.58 4.27 24.26
N MET A 190 -4.59 3.46 23.97
CA MET A 190 -4.39 2.19 23.28
C MET A 190 -3.93 2.38 21.84
N HIS A 191 -4.46 3.38 21.14
CA HIS A 191 -4.02 3.77 19.80
C HIS A 191 -2.50 4.02 19.78
N TRP A 192 -2.00 4.90 20.67
CA TRP A 192 -0.58 5.18 20.78
C TRP A 192 0.25 3.95 21.17
N LEU A 193 -0.22 3.13 22.13
CA LEU A 193 0.48 1.91 22.53
C LEU A 193 0.63 0.92 21.37
N LEU A 194 -0.41 0.73 20.57
CA LEU A 194 -0.38 -0.17 19.42
C LEU A 194 0.52 0.34 18.30
N ILE A 195 0.53 1.65 18.04
CA ILE A 195 1.47 2.27 17.09
C ILE A 195 2.92 2.07 17.55
N ILE A 196 3.18 2.32 18.83
CA ILE A 196 4.50 2.12 19.43
C ILE A 196 4.92 0.65 19.29
N ILE A 197 4.07 -0.31 19.68
CA ILE A 197 4.38 -1.74 19.57
C ILE A 197 4.61 -2.15 18.12
N GLY A 198 3.72 -1.81 17.19
CA GLY A 198 3.87 -2.21 15.79
C GLY A 198 5.13 -1.60 15.15
N SER A 199 5.55 -0.41 15.60
CA SER A 199 6.80 0.24 15.16
C SER A 199 8.05 -0.36 15.81
N ILE A 200 7.92 -0.89 17.04
CA ILE A 200 8.99 -1.57 17.78
C ILE A 200 9.14 -3.02 17.38
N TYR A 201 8.14 -3.70 16.83
CA TYR A 201 8.27 -5.13 16.56
C TYR A 201 8.43 -5.46 15.09
N ALA A 202 8.09 -4.56 14.16
CA ALA A 202 8.30 -4.83 12.75
C ALA A 202 8.80 -3.61 11.97
N ILE A 203 9.59 -3.88 10.94
CA ILE A 203 9.94 -2.91 9.90
C ILE A 203 9.23 -3.31 8.61
N ILE A 204 8.72 -2.31 7.89
CA ILE A 204 8.27 -2.48 6.50
C ILE A 204 9.32 -1.88 5.55
N ASP A 205 9.76 -2.68 4.59
CA ASP A 205 10.60 -2.28 3.45
C ASP A 205 9.99 -2.79 2.14
N TYR A 206 9.57 -1.88 1.26
CA TYR A 206 8.81 -2.09 0.02
C TYR A 206 7.49 -2.87 0.19
N GLU A 207 7.57 -4.18 0.41
CA GLU A 207 6.44 -5.10 0.67
C GLU A 207 6.76 -6.13 1.78
N LEU A 208 8.01 -6.13 2.26
CA LEU A 208 8.50 -7.06 3.26
C LEU A 208 8.25 -6.49 4.63
N CYS A 209 7.73 -7.35 5.52
CA CYS A 209 7.50 -7.00 6.91
C CYS A 209 8.30 -7.99 7.72
N ASP A 210 9.36 -7.51 8.37
CA ASP A 210 10.34 -8.34 9.04
C ASP A 210 10.64 -7.83 10.45
N PHE A 211 11.11 -8.73 11.30
CA PHE A 211 11.63 -8.37 12.61
C PHE A 211 12.97 -7.66 12.44
N PRO A 212 13.20 -6.55 13.14
CA PRO A 212 14.47 -5.84 12.99
C PRO A 212 15.61 -6.66 13.55
N TYR A 213 16.71 -6.77 12.83
CA TYR A 213 17.82 -7.67 13.18
C TYR A 213 18.30 -7.58 14.65
N ALA A 214 18.34 -6.39 15.23
CA ALA A 214 18.71 -6.21 16.64
C ALA A 214 17.66 -6.82 17.59
N LEU A 215 16.37 -6.73 17.25
CA LEU A 215 15.30 -7.41 17.95
C LEU A 215 15.44 -8.93 17.84
N GLU A 216 15.68 -9.42 16.62
CA GLU A 216 15.85 -10.86 16.37
C GLU A 216 16.98 -11.41 17.23
N SER A 217 18.15 -10.76 17.22
CA SER A 217 19.29 -11.19 18.04
C SER A 217 19.00 -11.18 19.54
N PHE A 218 18.25 -10.19 20.02
CA PHE A 218 17.86 -10.12 21.43
C PHE A 218 16.85 -11.23 21.79
N ILE A 219 15.86 -11.45 20.93
CA ILE A 219 14.83 -12.45 21.16
C ILE A 219 15.40 -13.85 21.04
N ASP A 220 16.28 -14.11 20.09
CA ASP A 220 16.96 -15.40 19.98
C ASP A 220 17.75 -15.70 21.28
N ALA A 221 18.45 -14.72 21.83
CA ALA A 221 19.16 -14.84 23.11
C ALA A 221 18.22 -14.96 24.32
N ASP A 222 17.06 -14.30 24.31
CA ASP A 222 16.07 -14.43 25.38
C ASP A 222 15.37 -15.79 25.33
N MET A 223 15.05 -16.27 24.12
CA MET A 223 14.50 -17.61 23.84
C MET A 223 15.44 -18.73 24.29
N GLU A 224 16.76 -18.56 24.16
CA GLU A 224 17.74 -19.53 24.70
C GLU A 224 17.54 -19.80 26.19
N LYS A 225 17.05 -18.82 26.97
CA LYS A 225 16.81 -18.99 28.41
C LYS A 225 15.59 -19.86 28.72
N TYR A 226 14.57 -19.85 27.86
CA TYR A 226 13.31 -20.57 28.07
C TYR A 226 13.26 -21.94 27.39
N GLY A 227 14.27 -22.27 26.58
CA GLY A 227 14.34 -23.51 25.81
C GLY A 227 13.64 -23.41 24.45
N GLU A 228 13.84 -24.42 23.61
CA GLU A 228 13.45 -24.38 22.19
C GLU A 228 11.97 -24.69 21.91
N ASP A 229 11.13 -24.84 22.94
CA ASP A 229 9.75 -25.29 22.76
C ASP A 229 8.82 -24.15 22.30
N SER A 230 8.84 -23.89 20.99
CA SER A 230 7.95 -22.93 20.33
C SER A 230 6.47 -23.18 20.62
N ASN A 231 6.09 -24.42 20.98
CA ASN A 231 4.69 -24.76 21.26
C ASN A 231 4.18 -24.05 22.52
N ILE A 232 5.04 -23.81 23.52
CA ILE A 232 4.62 -23.09 24.74
C ILE A 232 4.19 -21.67 24.38
N ILE A 233 4.93 -21.03 23.47
CA ILE A 233 4.66 -19.66 23.01
C ILE A 233 3.41 -19.62 22.15
N THR A 234 3.27 -20.52 21.17
CA THR A 234 2.08 -20.57 20.31
C THR A 234 0.82 -20.87 21.12
N ASN A 235 0.88 -21.84 22.03
CA ASN A 235 -0.24 -22.15 22.94
C ASN A 235 -0.61 -20.98 23.85
N TYR A 236 0.38 -20.23 24.36
CA TYR A 236 0.10 -19.06 25.18
C TYR A 236 -0.62 -17.95 24.39
N ILE A 237 -0.17 -17.67 23.16
CA ILE A 237 -0.84 -16.70 22.28
C ILE A 237 -2.28 -17.16 21.97
N ILE A 238 -2.47 -18.43 21.61
CA ILE A 238 -3.80 -19.01 21.36
C ILE A 238 -4.69 -18.86 22.61
N ASN A 239 -4.18 -19.18 23.79
CA ASN A 239 -4.94 -19.06 25.03
C ASN A 239 -5.32 -17.61 25.33
N CYS A 240 -4.43 -16.64 25.07
CA CYS A 240 -4.76 -15.22 25.21
C CYS A 240 -5.82 -14.74 24.20
N ILE A 241 -5.93 -15.37 23.03
CA ILE A 241 -7.03 -15.08 22.08
C ILE A 241 -8.34 -15.70 22.56
N GLN A 242 -8.32 -16.97 22.96
CA GLN A 242 -9.52 -17.71 23.37
C GLN A 242 -10.08 -17.24 24.72
N ASN A 243 -9.19 -16.91 25.67
CA ASN A 243 -9.52 -16.50 27.03
C ASN A 243 -9.00 -15.08 27.31
N ALA A 244 -9.38 -14.13 26.44
CA ALA A 244 -8.85 -12.77 26.45
C ALA A 244 -9.19 -11.96 27.72
N ASP A 245 -10.13 -12.42 28.54
CA ASP A 245 -10.48 -11.80 29.82
C ASP A 245 -9.57 -12.26 30.99
N SER A 246 -8.78 -13.31 30.78
CA SER A 246 -7.94 -13.95 31.81
C SER A 246 -6.53 -14.19 31.28
N PHE A 247 -5.72 -13.13 31.27
CA PHE A 247 -4.30 -13.18 30.91
C PHE A 247 -3.42 -13.08 32.16
N ASP A 248 -2.95 -14.23 32.62
CA ASP A 248 -2.01 -14.31 33.73
C ASP A 248 -0.59 -13.94 33.28
N SER A 249 0.21 -13.43 34.23
CA SER A 249 1.64 -13.24 34.00
C SER A 249 2.33 -14.60 33.94
N VAL A 250 2.85 -14.96 32.78
CA VAL A 250 3.64 -16.17 32.57
C VAL A 250 5.10 -15.79 32.38
N ASP A 251 5.99 -16.65 32.86
CA ASP A 251 7.44 -16.55 32.63
C ASP A 251 7.76 -16.98 31.20
N LEU A 252 7.56 -16.04 30.26
CA LEU A 252 7.80 -16.20 28.83
C LEU A 252 8.59 -15.00 28.30
N PRO A 253 9.28 -15.15 27.15
CA PRO A 253 9.95 -14.05 26.48
C PRO A 253 9.03 -12.83 26.32
N ILE A 254 9.59 -11.63 26.52
CA ILE A 254 8.80 -10.39 26.50
C ILE A 254 8.08 -10.22 25.16
N PHE A 255 8.70 -10.63 24.05
CA PHE A 255 8.07 -10.57 22.73
C PHE A 255 6.77 -11.40 22.67
N ALA A 256 6.80 -12.63 23.18
CA ALA A 256 5.65 -13.54 23.21
C ALA A 256 4.53 -12.94 24.06
N GLN A 257 4.89 -12.36 25.21
CA GLN A 257 3.93 -11.66 26.06
C GLN A 257 3.30 -10.46 25.35
N THR A 258 4.09 -9.62 24.69
CA THR A 258 3.59 -8.44 23.96
C THR A 258 2.63 -8.83 22.85
N ILE A 259 3.01 -9.79 22.00
CA ILE A 259 2.14 -10.28 20.93
C ILE A 259 0.87 -10.89 21.50
N ALA A 260 0.96 -11.69 22.56
CA ALA A 260 -0.22 -12.26 23.21
C ALA A 260 -1.17 -11.20 23.76
N MET A 261 -0.67 -10.10 24.35
CA MET A 261 -1.52 -9.01 24.83
C MET A 261 -2.20 -8.26 23.67
N VAL A 262 -1.48 -7.97 22.58
CA VAL A 262 -2.09 -7.37 21.37
C VAL A 262 -3.13 -8.31 20.77
N SER A 263 -2.88 -9.63 20.78
CA SER A 263 -3.81 -10.64 20.30
C SER A 263 -5.07 -10.74 21.19
N ALA A 264 -4.90 -10.64 22.51
CA ALA A 264 -6.01 -10.57 23.47
C ALA A 264 -6.87 -9.33 23.22
N TRP A 265 -6.26 -8.16 23.02
CA TRP A 265 -6.98 -6.94 22.64
C TRP A 265 -7.82 -7.16 21.37
N ALA A 266 -7.20 -7.69 20.33
CA ALA A 266 -7.85 -7.95 19.06
C ALA A 266 -9.08 -8.85 19.21
N SER A 267 -8.99 -9.84 20.10
CA SER A 267 -10.05 -10.79 20.42
C SER A 267 -11.20 -10.15 21.19
N ILE A 268 -10.89 -9.32 22.20
CA ILE A 268 -11.90 -8.51 22.91
C ILE A 268 -12.63 -7.59 21.93
N GLU A 269 -11.88 -6.86 21.10
CA GLU A 269 -12.47 -5.96 20.10
C GLU A 269 -13.35 -6.72 19.09
N TYR A 270 -12.93 -7.92 18.65
CA TYR A 270 -13.75 -8.78 17.80
C TYR A 270 -15.05 -9.20 18.48
N ARG A 271 -15.01 -9.65 19.74
CA ARG A 271 -16.22 -10.00 20.50
C ARG A 271 -17.18 -8.83 20.66
N VAL A 272 -16.66 -7.64 20.98
CA VAL A 272 -17.45 -6.42 21.11
C VAL A 272 -18.15 -6.05 19.79
N LEU A 273 -17.45 -6.21 18.66
CA LEU A 273 -18.02 -6.03 17.31
C LEU A 273 -19.15 -7.04 17.02
N GLU A 274 -18.95 -8.31 17.37
CA GLU A 274 -19.97 -9.36 17.16
C GLU A 274 -21.23 -9.14 18.02
N GLU A 275 -21.04 -8.73 19.28
CA GLU A 275 -22.12 -8.44 20.23
C GLU A 275 -22.87 -7.12 19.93
N LEU A 276 -22.52 -6.41 18.84
CA LEU A 276 -23.13 -5.15 18.38
C LEU A 276 -23.03 -4.00 19.38
N ASN A 277 -22.04 -4.01 20.28
CA ASN A 277 -21.84 -2.92 21.23
C ASN A 277 -20.99 -1.80 20.60
N ILE A 278 -21.56 -1.16 19.57
CA ILE A 278 -20.87 -0.17 18.71
C ILE A 278 -20.32 1.00 19.56
N GLU A 279 -20.97 1.35 20.67
CA GLU A 279 -20.51 2.40 21.60
C GLU A 279 -19.14 2.12 22.23
N LEU A 280 -18.73 0.84 22.32
CA LEU A 280 -17.42 0.42 22.82
C LEU A 280 -16.35 0.34 21.74
N THR A 281 -16.72 0.52 20.47
CA THR A 281 -15.83 0.41 19.33
C THR A 281 -15.37 1.79 18.86
N SER A 282 -14.10 1.88 18.47
CA SER A 282 -13.55 3.06 17.80
C SER A 282 -12.99 2.59 16.45
N PRO A 283 -13.55 3.06 15.30
CA PRO A 283 -13.04 2.70 13.99
C PRO A 283 -11.54 2.95 13.84
N GLU A 284 -11.03 4.09 14.34
CA GLU A 284 -9.60 4.42 14.28
C GLU A 284 -8.73 3.50 15.16
N LEU A 285 -9.21 3.11 16.34
CA LEU A 285 -8.51 2.11 17.15
C LEU A 285 -8.52 0.74 16.48
N THR A 286 -9.62 0.37 15.81
CA THR A 286 -9.70 -0.87 15.04
C THR A 286 -8.73 -0.85 13.85
N ARG A 287 -8.63 0.27 13.11
CA ARG A 287 -7.63 0.46 12.04
C ARG A 287 -6.21 0.27 12.57
N THR A 288 -5.92 0.84 13.74
CA THR A 288 -4.62 0.73 14.40
C THR A 288 -4.32 -0.68 14.90
N THR A 289 -5.35 -1.38 15.38
CA THR A 289 -5.28 -2.77 15.81
C THR A 289 -4.93 -3.67 14.62
N MET A 290 -5.65 -3.53 13.50
CA MET A 290 -5.37 -4.26 12.25
C MET A 290 -3.97 -3.95 11.71
N TRP A 291 -3.55 -2.69 11.73
CA TRP A 291 -2.20 -2.25 11.33
C TRP A 291 -1.08 -2.88 12.19
N CYS A 292 -1.29 -2.97 13.51
CA CYS A 292 -0.32 -3.52 14.45
C CYS A 292 -0.20 -5.04 14.26
N ILE A 293 -1.33 -5.73 14.23
CA ILE A 293 -1.45 -7.17 14.00
C ILE A 293 -0.83 -7.58 12.66
N SER A 294 -1.11 -6.81 11.60
CA SER A 294 -0.53 -6.99 10.27
C SER A 294 0.98 -7.06 10.31
N ARG A 295 1.60 -6.14 11.06
CA ARG A 295 3.04 -6.09 11.24
C ARG A 295 3.58 -7.27 12.04
N LEU A 296 2.94 -7.59 13.17
CA LEU A 296 3.39 -8.66 14.06
C LEU A 296 3.33 -10.02 13.35
N TYR A 297 2.18 -10.38 12.74
CA TYR A 297 2.04 -11.66 12.06
C TYR A 297 2.70 -11.67 10.67
N GLY A 298 2.79 -10.52 10.01
CA GLY A 298 3.61 -10.36 8.81
C GLY A 298 5.05 -10.78 9.07
N ALA A 299 5.68 -10.22 10.11
CA ALA A 299 7.05 -10.58 10.50
C ALA A 299 7.20 -12.05 10.96
N MET A 300 6.15 -12.66 11.52
CA MET A 300 6.15 -14.09 11.89
C MET A 300 5.99 -15.06 10.70
N SER A 301 5.48 -14.59 9.56
CA SER A 301 5.16 -15.41 8.38
C SER A 301 6.16 -15.28 7.24
N ASP A 302 7.10 -14.32 7.28
CA ASP A 302 7.95 -13.99 6.12
C ASP A 302 8.97 -15.11 5.78
N ASP A 303 9.06 -15.43 4.49
CA ASP A 303 9.93 -16.46 3.90
C ASP A 303 11.21 -15.88 3.27
N THR A 304 11.29 -14.57 3.08
CA THR A 304 12.26 -13.96 2.14
C THR A 304 13.72 -13.95 2.58
N VAL A 305 13.99 -14.28 3.84
CA VAL A 305 15.37 -14.39 4.33
C VAL A 305 15.62 -15.82 4.76
N ASP A 306 16.69 -16.45 4.27
CA ASP A 306 17.17 -17.80 4.66
C ASP A 306 17.69 -17.85 6.12
N ARG A 307 17.08 -17.06 7.01
CA ARG A 307 17.35 -17.01 8.42
C ARG A 307 16.34 -17.92 9.11
N ASN A 308 16.84 -18.97 9.73
CA ASN A 308 16.11 -19.78 10.71
C ASN A 308 15.88 -18.97 12.00
N SER A 309 15.18 -17.84 11.90
CA SER A 309 14.81 -17.02 13.04
C SER A 309 13.80 -17.77 13.90
N ARG A 310 14.05 -17.88 15.21
CA ARG A 310 13.12 -18.58 16.12
C ARG A 310 11.78 -17.88 16.23
N MET A 311 11.70 -16.63 15.78
CA MET A 311 10.52 -15.77 15.81
C MET A 311 9.48 -16.07 14.72
N ARG A 312 9.83 -16.86 13.70
CA ARG A 312 8.93 -17.19 12.59
C ARG A 312 7.95 -18.31 12.94
N LEU A 313 7.13 -18.05 13.97
CA LEU A 313 6.25 -19.04 14.59
C LEU A 313 5.21 -19.60 13.59
N MET A 314 4.63 -18.76 12.73
CA MET A 314 3.64 -19.20 11.73
C MET A 314 4.25 -20.13 10.68
N LYS A 315 5.52 -19.94 10.33
CA LYS A 315 6.24 -20.87 9.44
C LYS A 315 6.52 -22.22 10.10
N ARG A 316 6.83 -22.21 11.40
CA ARG A 316 7.25 -23.40 12.15
C ARG A 316 6.07 -24.26 12.62
N ASP A 317 4.92 -23.64 12.89
CA ASP A 317 3.72 -24.30 13.41
C ASP A 317 2.51 -23.96 12.53
N ARG A 318 2.16 -24.89 11.62
CA ARG A 318 0.99 -24.76 10.74
C ARG A 318 -0.32 -24.74 11.51
N GLY A 319 -0.40 -25.42 12.66
CA GLY A 319 -1.59 -25.39 13.50
C GLY A 319 -1.84 -24.00 14.07
N PHE A 320 -0.77 -23.37 14.57
CA PHE A 320 -0.79 -21.97 14.99
C PHE A 320 -1.13 -21.03 13.84
N ALA A 321 -0.50 -21.19 12.67
CA ALA A 321 -0.78 -20.36 11.51
C ALA A 321 -2.27 -20.42 11.11
N ASN A 322 -2.83 -21.63 10.99
CA ASN A 322 -4.26 -21.84 10.67
C ASN A 322 -5.18 -21.16 11.69
N PHE A 323 -4.89 -21.29 12.99
CA PHE A 323 -5.68 -20.67 14.04
C PHE A 323 -5.67 -19.14 13.94
N ILE A 324 -4.48 -18.54 13.76
CA ILE A 324 -4.32 -17.09 13.64
C ILE A 324 -5.04 -16.58 12.38
N ILE A 325 -4.89 -17.26 11.25
CA ILE A 325 -5.56 -16.92 9.99
C ILE A 325 -7.08 -16.97 10.14
N GLU A 326 -7.61 -18.03 10.76
CA GLU A 326 -9.04 -18.17 11.01
C GLU A 326 -9.58 -17.01 11.87
N PHE A 327 -8.88 -16.69 12.96
CA PHE A 327 -9.23 -15.57 13.83
C PHE A 327 -9.25 -14.24 13.07
N LEU A 328 -8.23 -13.97 12.26
CA LEU A 328 -8.08 -12.70 11.53
C LEU A 328 -9.10 -12.57 10.39
N LEU A 329 -9.41 -13.66 9.69
CA LEU A 329 -10.48 -13.71 8.71
C LEU A 329 -11.82 -13.35 9.37
N ARG A 330 -12.18 -14.01 10.48
CA ARG A 330 -13.43 -13.72 11.18
C ARG A 330 -13.51 -12.28 11.66
N LYS A 331 -12.41 -11.74 12.21
CA LYS A 331 -12.33 -10.34 12.64
C LYS A 331 -12.54 -9.36 11.49
N SER A 332 -11.83 -9.52 10.37
CA SER A 332 -11.98 -8.65 9.20
C SER A 332 -13.41 -8.71 8.64
N PHE A 333 -14.01 -9.90 8.57
CA PHE A 333 -15.38 -10.05 8.11
C PHE A 333 -16.43 -9.48 9.08
N ALA A 334 -16.16 -9.49 10.39
CA ALA A 334 -16.98 -8.76 11.36
C ALA A 334 -16.89 -7.25 11.14
N ILE A 335 -15.69 -6.70 10.88
CA ILE A 335 -15.51 -5.29 10.52
C ILE A 335 -16.34 -4.96 9.28
N PHE A 336 -16.25 -5.76 8.22
CA PHE A 336 -17.00 -5.51 6.99
C PHE A 336 -18.53 -5.54 7.18
N ASN A 337 -19.02 -6.44 8.03
CA ASN A 337 -20.46 -6.59 8.29
C ASN A 337 -21.01 -5.54 9.26
N LYS A 338 -20.20 -5.04 10.19
CA LYS A 338 -20.66 -4.19 11.30
C LYS A 338 -20.27 -2.72 11.16
N LEU A 339 -19.16 -2.45 10.47
CA LEU A 339 -18.58 -1.12 10.25
C LEU A 339 -18.48 -0.82 8.74
N SER A 340 -19.45 -1.26 7.94
CA SER A 340 -19.42 -1.08 6.48
C SER A 340 -19.43 0.39 6.03
N GLY A 341 -19.87 1.31 6.90
CA GLY A 341 -19.79 2.76 6.64
C GLY A 341 -18.37 3.33 6.74
N GLU A 342 -17.48 2.63 7.44
CA GLU A 342 -16.07 3.02 7.64
C GLU A 342 -15.23 2.52 6.45
N THR A 343 -15.39 3.16 5.29
CA THR A 343 -14.79 2.72 4.01
C THR A 343 -13.28 2.53 4.12
N LYS A 344 -12.59 3.48 4.75
CA LYS A 344 -11.14 3.44 4.96
C LYS A 344 -10.69 2.30 5.88
N LEU A 345 -11.45 1.99 6.92
CA LEU A 345 -11.18 0.82 7.77
C LEU A 345 -11.38 -0.49 7.00
N CYS A 346 -12.41 -0.54 6.15
CA CYS A 346 -12.65 -1.69 5.29
C CYS A 346 -11.50 -1.87 4.30
N GLU A 347 -11.04 -0.80 3.64
CA GLU A 347 -9.88 -0.82 2.74
C GLU A 347 -8.60 -1.28 3.43
N ASP A 348 -8.27 -0.68 4.59
CA ASP A 348 -7.10 -1.06 5.39
C ASP A 348 -7.17 -2.54 5.81
N SER A 349 -8.37 -3.04 6.17
CA SER A 349 -8.60 -4.43 6.56
C SER A 349 -8.47 -5.39 5.37
N ILE A 350 -8.90 -4.99 4.16
CA ILE A 350 -8.74 -5.78 2.93
C ILE A 350 -7.28 -5.81 2.49
N GLU A 351 -6.56 -4.67 2.54
CA GLU A 351 -5.14 -4.61 2.21
C GLU A 351 -4.31 -5.50 3.15
N PHE A 352 -4.63 -5.46 4.45
CA PHE A 352 -4.05 -6.38 5.42
C PHE A 352 -4.34 -7.83 5.06
N LEU A 353 -5.61 -8.18 4.81
CA LEU A 353 -5.97 -9.53 4.42
C LEU A 353 -5.18 -9.95 3.19
N GLY A 354 -5.14 -9.14 2.12
CA GLY A 354 -4.39 -9.43 0.90
C GLY A 354 -2.89 -9.66 1.15
N THR A 355 -2.27 -8.87 2.04
CA THR A 355 -0.85 -9.01 2.39
C THR A 355 -0.57 -10.28 3.19
N LEU A 356 -1.37 -10.56 4.22
CA LEU A 356 -1.27 -11.77 5.03
C LEU A 356 -1.56 -13.01 4.19
N MET A 357 -2.59 -12.90 3.33
CA MET A 357 -3.03 -13.94 2.42
C MET A 357 -1.97 -14.34 1.41
N LYS A 358 -1.22 -13.38 0.86
CA LYS A 358 -0.08 -13.66 -0.02
C LYS A 358 0.97 -14.54 0.66
N ARG A 359 1.16 -14.40 1.99
CA ARG A 359 2.17 -15.11 2.78
C ARG A 359 1.71 -16.48 3.29
N CYS A 360 0.42 -16.63 3.55
CA CYS A 360 -0.18 -17.87 4.05
C CYS A 360 -1.24 -18.42 3.08
N ALA A 361 -1.01 -18.26 1.78
CA ALA A 361 -2.00 -18.58 0.75
C ALA A 361 -2.40 -20.05 0.80
N LEU A 362 -1.45 -20.94 1.07
CA LEU A 362 -1.68 -22.38 1.16
C LEU A 362 -2.58 -22.74 2.35
N GLU A 363 -2.28 -22.20 3.53
CA GLU A 363 -3.06 -22.39 4.75
C GLU A 363 -4.51 -21.93 4.54
N ILE A 364 -4.70 -20.76 3.92
CA ILE A 364 -6.02 -20.20 3.62
C ILE A 364 -6.77 -21.03 2.59
N ALA A 365 -6.10 -21.42 1.50
CA ALA A 365 -6.67 -22.23 0.44
C ALA A 365 -7.11 -23.61 0.92
N SER A 366 -6.41 -24.17 1.92
CA SER A 366 -6.72 -25.48 2.49
C SER A 366 -7.94 -25.48 3.41
N GLY A 367 -8.38 -24.31 3.89
CA GLY A 367 -9.48 -24.18 4.85
C GLY A 367 -10.80 -23.71 4.22
N ASP A 368 -11.92 -24.17 4.77
CA ASP A 368 -13.25 -23.68 4.39
C ASP A 368 -13.58 -22.30 4.98
N VAL A 369 -12.78 -21.81 5.93
CA VAL A 369 -13.05 -20.58 6.69
C VAL A 369 -13.24 -19.37 5.77
N LEU A 370 -12.36 -19.19 4.78
CA LEU A 370 -12.47 -18.07 3.83
C LEU A 370 -13.84 -18.08 3.13
N PHE A 371 -14.24 -19.23 2.61
CA PHE A 371 -15.50 -19.37 1.88
C PHE A 371 -16.72 -19.27 2.78
N ASN A 372 -16.63 -19.76 4.01
CA ASN A 372 -17.65 -19.57 5.02
C ASN A 372 -17.82 -18.07 5.34
N CYS A 373 -16.73 -17.36 5.58
CA CYS A 373 -16.76 -15.91 5.80
C CYS A 373 -17.32 -15.15 4.59
N LEU A 374 -16.88 -15.49 3.37
CA LEU A 374 -17.40 -14.93 2.13
C LEU A 374 -18.92 -15.12 1.98
N SER A 375 -19.45 -16.27 2.37
CA SER A 375 -20.90 -16.53 2.32
C SER A 375 -21.73 -15.66 3.28
N THR A 376 -21.11 -15.03 4.28
CA THR A 376 -21.80 -14.13 5.23
C THR A 376 -21.97 -12.71 4.71
N VAL A 377 -21.26 -12.35 3.63
CA VAL A 377 -21.17 -10.98 3.12
C VAL A 377 -22.00 -10.84 1.85
N ARG A 378 -22.77 -9.75 1.75
CA ARG A 378 -23.39 -9.36 0.48
C ARG A 378 -22.39 -8.55 -0.32
N TYR A 379 -21.82 -9.15 -1.35
CA TYR A 379 -20.84 -8.50 -2.22
C TYR A 379 -21.36 -7.19 -2.83
N ASP A 380 -22.65 -7.10 -3.13
CA ASP A 380 -23.26 -5.96 -3.84
C ASP A 380 -23.25 -4.66 -3.02
N ASN A 381 -23.11 -4.75 -1.70
CA ASN A 381 -23.08 -3.59 -0.80
C ASN A 381 -21.72 -3.44 -0.10
N PHE A 382 -20.70 -4.16 -0.57
CA PHE A 382 -19.43 -4.21 0.13
C PHE A 382 -18.61 -2.93 -0.13
N PRO A 383 -18.18 -2.19 0.91
CA PRO A 383 -17.27 -1.08 0.72
C PRO A 383 -15.98 -1.59 0.07
N SER A 384 -15.62 -1.00 -1.08
CA SER A 384 -14.41 -1.34 -1.83
C SER A 384 -14.42 -2.80 -2.35
N ARG A 385 -15.55 -3.21 -2.95
CA ARG A 385 -15.77 -4.51 -3.63
C ARG A 385 -14.61 -4.92 -4.56
N ALA A 386 -14.05 -3.96 -5.30
CA ALA A 386 -12.87 -4.18 -6.14
C ALA A 386 -11.63 -4.64 -5.37
N SER A 387 -11.38 -4.10 -4.18
CA SER A 387 -10.24 -4.44 -3.34
C SER A 387 -10.34 -5.86 -2.79
N ILE A 388 -11.53 -6.31 -2.36
CA ILE A 388 -11.70 -7.69 -1.87
C ILE A 388 -11.55 -8.69 -3.02
N ILE A 389 -12.07 -8.38 -4.22
CA ILE A 389 -11.87 -9.22 -5.41
C ILE A 389 -10.39 -9.30 -5.79
N LYS A 390 -9.68 -8.18 -5.74
CA LYS A 390 -8.22 -8.13 -5.93
C LYS A 390 -7.50 -9.02 -4.91
N ALA A 391 -7.86 -8.95 -3.63
CA ALA A 391 -7.27 -9.80 -2.59
C ALA A 391 -7.53 -11.30 -2.82
N LEU A 392 -8.76 -11.67 -3.22
CA LEU A 392 -9.12 -13.05 -3.55
C LEU A 392 -8.36 -13.58 -4.77
N ALA A 393 -8.16 -12.73 -5.79
CA ALA A 393 -7.31 -13.06 -6.93
C ALA A 393 -5.84 -13.29 -6.52
N ILE A 394 -5.30 -12.45 -5.63
CA ILE A 394 -3.94 -12.64 -5.08
C ILE A 394 -3.84 -13.99 -4.35
N ILE A 395 -4.82 -14.36 -3.52
CA ILE A 395 -4.85 -15.68 -2.85
C ILE A 395 -4.79 -16.79 -3.88
N SER A 396 -5.68 -16.74 -4.87
CA SER A 396 -5.81 -17.79 -5.90
C SER A 396 -4.52 -18.05 -6.65
N ASP A 397 -3.71 -17.00 -6.82
CA ASP A 397 -2.47 -17.07 -7.57
C ASP A 397 -1.25 -17.39 -6.70
N SER A 398 -1.24 -16.91 -5.44
CA SER A 398 -0.14 -17.10 -4.48
C SER A 398 -0.02 -18.54 -3.98
N VAL A 399 -1.00 -19.41 -4.26
CA VAL A 399 -0.93 -20.84 -3.94
C VAL A 399 0.10 -21.51 -4.86
N VAL A 400 1.35 -21.62 -4.39
CA VAL A 400 2.44 -22.38 -5.05
C VAL A 400 2.28 -23.91 -4.83
N ALA A 401 1.04 -24.38 -4.72
CA ALA A 401 0.76 -25.81 -4.56
C ALA A 401 0.73 -26.52 -5.92
N SER A 402 0.65 -27.85 -5.89
CA SER A 402 0.30 -28.63 -7.08
C SER A 402 -1.00 -28.11 -7.69
N ASP A 403 -1.15 -28.30 -9.01
CA ASP A 403 -2.39 -27.98 -9.73
C ASP A 403 -3.63 -28.62 -9.06
N GLU A 404 -3.43 -29.71 -8.30
CA GLU A 404 -4.46 -30.37 -7.49
C GLU A 404 -5.12 -29.49 -6.43
N ILE A 405 -4.43 -28.48 -5.88
CA ILE A 405 -5.01 -27.53 -4.90
C ILE A 405 -5.33 -26.20 -5.58
N LYS A 406 -4.47 -25.77 -6.50
CA LYS A 406 -4.61 -24.48 -7.19
C LYS A 406 -5.86 -24.43 -8.06
N MET A 407 -6.09 -25.46 -8.89
CA MET A 407 -7.21 -25.48 -9.84
C MET A 407 -8.57 -25.47 -9.12
N PRO A 408 -8.84 -26.32 -8.10
CA PRO A 408 -10.12 -26.26 -7.38
C PRO A 408 -10.40 -24.92 -6.70
N LEU A 409 -9.35 -24.26 -6.19
CA LEU A 409 -9.47 -22.93 -5.60
C LEU A 409 -9.87 -21.88 -6.64
N GLN A 410 -9.20 -21.90 -7.80
CA GLN A 410 -9.49 -20.99 -8.91
C GLN A 410 -10.90 -21.21 -9.48
N GLU A 411 -11.31 -22.46 -9.67
CA GLU A 411 -12.68 -22.82 -10.07
C GLU A 411 -13.71 -22.33 -9.05
N LYS A 412 -13.43 -22.51 -7.76
CA LYS A 412 -14.34 -22.07 -6.69
C LYS A 412 -14.47 -20.55 -6.65
N ILE A 413 -13.37 -19.80 -6.79
CA ILE A 413 -13.39 -18.34 -6.88
C ILE A 413 -14.12 -17.88 -8.15
N PHE A 414 -13.87 -18.54 -9.28
CA PHE A 414 -14.55 -18.24 -10.54
C PHE A 414 -16.07 -18.38 -10.40
N HIS A 415 -16.55 -19.54 -9.93
CA HIS A 415 -17.98 -19.83 -9.84
C HIS A 415 -18.69 -19.05 -8.72
N LEU A 416 -18.03 -18.80 -7.58
CA LEU A 416 -18.67 -18.10 -6.46
C LEU A 416 -18.66 -16.57 -6.61
N ILE A 417 -17.71 -16.01 -7.36
CA ILE A 417 -17.48 -14.55 -7.38
C ILE A 417 -17.54 -14.01 -8.81
N LEU A 418 -16.68 -14.49 -9.72
CA LEU A 418 -16.52 -13.87 -11.04
C LEU A 418 -17.70 -14.13 -11.97
N GLU A 419 -18.25 -15.35 -11.96
CA GLU A 419 -19.40 -15.70 -12.78
C GLU A 419 -20.66 -14.90 -12.39
N PRO A 420 -21.03 -14.76 -11.09
CA PRO A 420 -22.09 -13.84 -10.66
C PRO A 420 -21.88 -12.40 -11.13
N LEU A 421 -20.67 -11.83 -10.96
CA LEU A 421 -20.35 -10.46 -11.39
C LEU A 421 -20.47 -10.29 -12.90
N ARG A 422 -19.98 -11.27 -13.67
CA ARG A 422 -20.12 -11.27 -15.13
C ARG A 422 -21.58 -11.33 -15.54
N ASN A 423 -22.38 -12.19 -14.92
CA ASN A 423 -23.80 -12.30 -15.23
C ASN A 423 -24.55 -11.00 -14.88
N GLU A 424 -24.25 -10.39 -13.73
CA GLU A 424 -24.76 -9.07 -13.35
C GLU A 424 -24.42 -8.04 -14.42
N PHE A 425 -23.14 -7.93 -14.81
CA PHE A 425 -22.69 -7.02 -15.85
C PHE A 425 -23.41 -7.27 -17.18
N LEU A 426 -23.58 -8.51 -17.61
CA LEU A 426 -24.24 -8.84 -18.88
C LEU A 426 -25.74 -8.51 -18.88
N THR A 427 -26.40 -8.52 -17.71
CA THR A 427 -27.85 -8.26 -17.58
C THR A 427 -28.21 -6.79 -17.38
N LEU A 428 -27.30 -5.96 -16.85
CA LEU A 428 -27.54 -4.53 -16.64
C LEU A 428 -27.76 -3.79 -17.96
N ASP A 429 -28.73 -2.86 -17.95
CA ASP A 429 -29.00 -1.99 -19.08
C ASP A 429 -27.78 -1.10 -19.39
N LYS A 430 -27.49 -0.91 -20.68
CA LYS A 430 -26.32 -0.15 -21.14
C LYS A 430 -26.69 1.30 -21.36
N SER A 431 -27.30 1.89 -20.34
CA SER A 431 -27.81 3.25 -20.33
C SER A 431 -27.18 4.08 -19.20
N PRO A 432 -27.19 5.42 -19.30
CA PRO A 432 -26.67 6.29 -18.24
C PRO A 432 -27.30 6.04 -16.86
N SER A 433 -28.54 5.54 -16.78
CA SER A 433 -29.19 5.22 -15.51
C SER A 433 -28.52 4.09 -14.72
N SER A 434 -27.74 3.24 -15.38
CA SER A 434 -27.01 2.12 -14.75
C SER A 434 -25.51 2.39 -14.62
N GLU A 435 -25.06 3.62 -14.92
CA GLU A 435 -23.64 3.97 -14.97
C GLU A 435 -22.89 3.59 -13.69
N SER A 436 -23.40 3.95 -12.51
CA SER A 436 -22.73 3.68 -11.23
C SER A 436 -22.54 2.18 -10.97
N ALA A 437 -23.55 1.36 -11.29
CA ALA A 437 -23.45 -0.09 -11.13
C ALA A 437 -22.47 -0.72 -12.14
N LEU A 438 -22.44 -0.19 -13.37
CA LEU A 438 -21.47 -0.63 -14.37
C LEU A 438 -20.04 -0.24 -13.98
N ILE A 439 -19.83 0.96 -13.44
CA ILE A 439 -18.52 1.43 -12.94
C ILE A 439 -18.03 0.52 -11.81
N ASP A 440 -18.86 0.21 -10.81
CA ASP A 440 -18.51 -0.74 -9.72
C ASP A 440 -18.03 -2.09 -10.27
N LEU A 441 -18.76 -2.66 -11.23
CA LEU A 441 -18.38 -3.92 -11.86
C LEU A 441 -17.08 -3.82 -12.67
N LEU A 442 -16.83 -2.70 -13.36
CA LEU A 442 -15.58 -2.47 -14.08
C LEU A 442 -14.39 -2.37 -13.12
N GLU A 443 -14.56 -1.68 -11.99
CA GLU A 443 -13.55 -1.63 -10.94
C GLU A 443 -13.27 -3.02 -10.37
N CYS A 444 -14.30 -3.85 -10.18
CA CYS A 444 -14.19 -5.24 -9.78
C CYS A 444 -13.36 -6.07 -10.78
N PHE A 445 -13.66 -5.98 -12.07
CA PHE A 445 -12.89 -6.68 -13.12
C PHE A 445 -11.46 -6.15 -13.23
N ASN A 446 -11.25 -4.85 -13.06
CA ASN A 446 -9.93 -4.23 -13.05
C ASN A 446 -9.10 -4.73 -11.86
N GLY A 447 -9.68 -4.76 -10.66
CA GLY A 447 -9.06 -5.29 -9.45
C GLY A 447 -8.65 -6.76 -9.60
N PHE A 448 -9.54 -7.60 -10.15
CA PHE A 448 -9.25 -8.99 -10.50
C PHE A 448 -8.08 -9.09 -11.48
N THR A 449 -8.17 -8.36 -12.59
CA THR A 449 -7.17 -8.39 -13.68
C THR A 449 -5.79 -7.99 -13.15
N GLN A 450 -5.68 -6.93 -12.35
CA GLN A 450 -4.41 -6.48 -11.78
C GLN A 450 -3.73 -7.52 -10.88
N ALA A 451 -4.51 -8.35 -10.18
CA ALA A 451 -3.99 -9.32 -9.22
C ALA A 451 -3.67 -10.69 -9.82
N CYS A 452 -4.44 -11.12 -10.82
CA CYS A 452 -4.33 -12.46 -11.40
C CYS A 452 -3.03 -12.63 -12.21
N PHE A 453 -2.37 -13.80 -12.19
CA PHE A 453 -1.24 -14.09 -13.10
C PHE A 453 -1.58 -15.15 -14.17
N MET A 454 -2.69 -15.88 -14.02
CA MET A 454 -3.21 -16.79 -15.05
C MET A 454 -3.81 -16.03 -16.24
N SER A 455 -4.04 -16.77 -17.33
CA SER A 455 -4.79 -16.26 -18.47
C SER A 455 -6.22 -15.91 -18.06
N VAL A 456 -6.61 -14.67 -18.28
CA VAL A 456 -7.94 -14.13 -17.95
C VAL A 456 -8.64 -13.60 -19.19
N LEU A 457 -7.96 -13.61 -20.34
CA LEU A 457 -8.45 -12.96 -21.54
C LEU A 457 -9.76 -13.59 -22.01
N ASP A 458 -9.89 -14.92 -21.99
CA ASP A 458 -11.14 -15.62 -22.32
C ASP A 458 -12.35 -15.10 -21.51
N PHE A 459 -12.15 -14.86 -20.21
CA PHE A 459 -13.18 -14.31 -19.34
C PHE A 459 -13.49 -12.84 -19.65
N LEU A 460 -12.46 -12.05 -19.93
CA LEU A 460 -12.56 -10.60 -20.14
C LEU A 460 -13.06 -10.22 -21.54
N LEU A 461 -12.77 -10.98 -22.59
CA LEU A 461 -13.10 -10.62 -23.97
C LEU A 461 -14.58 -10.23 -24.17
N PRO A 462 -15.57 -11.01 -23.68
CA PRO A 462 -16.98 -10.62 -23.79
C PRO A 462 -17.32 -9.32 -23.04
N ILE A 463 -16.64 -9.06 -21.91
CA ILE A 463 -16.84 -7.86 -21.12
C ILE A 463 -16.26 -6.66 -21.87
N LEU A 464 -15.01 -6.76 -22.33
CA LEU A 464 -14.30 -5.72 -23.07
C LEU A 464 -15.05 -5.31 -24.34
N ASP A 465 -15.60 -6.27 -25.09
CA ASP A 465 -16.39 -6.00 -26.29
C ASP A 465 -17.63 -5.15 -25.97
N ILE A 466 -18.37 -5.52 -24.91
CA ILE A 466 -19.54 -4.79 -24.44
C ILE A 466 -19.17 -3.41 -23.89
N CYS A 467 -18.02 -3.26 -23.24
CA CYS A 467 -17.53 -1.96 -22.74
C CYS A 467 -17.37 -0.95 -23.87
N VAL A 468 -16.79 -1.36 -25.00
CA VAL A 468 -16.61 -0.49 -26.17
C VAL A 468 -17.95 -0.03 -26.74
N ILE A 469 -18.94 -0.93 -26.78
CA ILE A 469 -20.30 -0.62 -27.22
C ILE A 469 -20.97 0.34 -26.22
N SER A 470 -20.89 0.05 -24.92
CA SER A 470 -21.55 0.79 -23.84
C SER A 470 -20.97 2.19 -23.65
N ALA A 471 -19.67 2.38 -23.94
CA ALA A 471 -19.05 3.71 -23.94
C ALA A 471 -19.72 4.65 -24.97
N THR A 472 -20.42 4.10 -25.96
CA THR A 472 -21.19 4.88 -26.93
C THR A 472 -22.50 5.42 -26.36
N SER A 473 -23.21 4.59 -25.61
CA SER A 473 -24.53 4.91 -25.09
C SER A 473 -24.47 5.72 -23.80
N ILE A 474 -23.48 5.49 -22.94
CA ILE A 474 -23.35 6.14 -21.64
C ILE A 474 -22.77 7.56 -21.76
N GLN A 475 -21.79 7.76 -22.66
CA GLN A 475 -21.14 9.06 -22.94
C GLN A 475 -20.55 9.79 -21.71
N SER A 476 -20.19 9.05 -20.66
CA SER A 476 -19.57 9.59 -19.45
C SER A 476 -18.04 9.45 -19.47
N ASP A 477 -17.33 10.49 -18.98
CA ASP A 477 -15.87 10.42 -18.76
C ASP A 477 -15.50 9.44 -17.65
N LEU A 478 -16.28 9.36 -16.58
CA LEU A 478 -16.01 8.41 -15.49
C LEU A 478 -16.09 6.96 -16.01
N PHE A 479 -17.12 6.65 -16.79
CA PHE A 479 -17.26 5.34 -17.41
C PHE A 479 -16.10 5.04 -18.38
N LEU A 480 -15.75 5.99 -19.25
CA LEU A 480 -14.65 5.82 -20.22
C LEU A 480 -13.30 5.63 -19.51
N ARG A 481 -13.06 6.32 -18.40
CA ARG A 481 -11.87 6.14 -17.56
C ARG A 481 -11.76 4.72 -17.03
N GLU A 482 -12.84 4.17 -16.49
CA GLU A 482 -12.79 2.79 -15.96
C GLU A 482 -12.67 1.74 -17.06
N VAL A 483 -13.27 1.98 -18.24
CA VAL A 483 -12.99 1.15 -19.42
C VAL A 483 -11.49 1.19 -19.76
N MET A 484 -10.90 2.39 -19.87
CA MET A 484 -9.47 2.53 -20.17
C MET A 484 -8.57 1.88 -19.12
N ASN A 485 -8.93 1.97 -17.83
CA ASN A 485 -8.22 1.29 -16.75
C ASN A 485 -8.24 -0.23 -16.90
N LEU A 486 -9.38 -0.82 -17.26
CA LEU A 486 -9.50 -2.25 -17.50
C LEU A 486 -8.66 -2.72 -18.70
N PHE A 487 -8.68 -1.96 -19.82
CA PHE A 487 -7.83 -2.27 -20.98
C PHE A 487 -6.34 -2.14 -20.65
N LYS A 488 -5.97 -1.13 -19.85
CA LYS A 488 -4.60 -0.94 -19.35
C LYS A 488 -4.15 -2.15 -18.50
N ALA A 489 -4.98 -2.59 -17.56
CA ALA A 489 -4.68 -3.75 -16.73
C ALA A 489 -4.59 -5.05 -17.56
N THR A 490 -5.51 -5.25 -18.50
CA THR A 490 -5.52 -6.43 -19.40
C THR A 490 -4.24 -6.48 -20.24
N SER A 491 -3.86 -5.35 -20.84
CA SER A 491 -2.64 -5.24 -21.66
C SER A 491 -1.38 -5.57 -20.87
N GLY A 492 -1.27 -5.07 -19.63
CA GLY A 492 -0.14 -5.38 -18.75
C GLY A 492 -0.06 -6.86 -18.36
N LYS A 493 -1.20 -7.56 -18.30
CA LYS A 493 -1.24 -8.99 -17.95
C LYS A 493 -0.97 -9.93 -19.10
N MET A 494 -1.31 -9.54 -20.32
CA MET A 494 -0.93 -10.30 -21.54
C MET A 494 0.59 -10.46 -21.69
N ARG A 495 1.39 -9.61 -21.04
CA ARG A 495 2.84 -9.77 -21.01
C ARG A 495 3.29 -11.05 -20.29
N LEU A 496 2.59 -11.43 -19.22
CA LEU A 496 2.98 -12.51 -18.31
C LEU A 496 2.24 -13.82 -18.59
N SER A 497 1.08 -13.77 -19.22
CA SER A 497 0.22 -14.93 -19.47
C SER A 497 0.50 -15.61 -20.82
N GLU A 498 0.35 -16.93 -20.83
CA GLU A 498 0.31 -17.75 -22.03
C GLU A 498 -1.10 -17.69 -22.65
N GLU A 499 -1.42 -16.55 -23.28
CA GLU A 499 -2.68 -16.38 -24.01
C GLU A 499 -2.61 -17.04 -25.40
N THR A 500 -3.74 -17.55 -25.87
CA THR A 500 -3.86 -18.08 -27.23
C THR A 500 -3.72 -16.96 -28.27
N ASP A 501 -3.19 -17.31 -29.44
CA ASP A 501 -3.07 -16.37 -30.55
C ASP A 501 -4.44 -15.83 -30.99
N GLU A 502 -5.48 -16.67 -30.95
CA GLU A 502 -6.86 -16.29 -31.28
C GLU A 502 -7.40 -15.22 -30.33
N ASN A 503 -7.28 -15.43 -29.01
CA ASN A 503 -7.71 -14.44 -28.03
C ASN A 503 -6.94 -13.13 -28.13
N THR A 504 -5.63 -13.23 -28.41
CA THR A 504 -4.76 -12.07 -28.63
C THR A 504 -5.22 -11.25 -29.82
N ILE A 505 -5.57 -11.90 -30.94
CA ILE A 505 -6.12 -11.23 -32.13
C ILE A 505 -7.44 -10.53 -31.81
N ILE A 506 -8.38 -11.22 -31.15
CA ILE A 506 -9.68 -10.65 -30.78
C ILE A 506 -9.49 -9.43 -29.87
N PHE A 507 -8.57 -9.51 -28.90
CA PHE A 507 -8.24 -8.37 -28.04
C PHE A 507 -7.76 -7.16 -28.83
N TYR A 508 -6.85 -7.35 -29.78
CA TYR A 508 -6.36 -6.26 -30.63
C TYR A 508 -7.48 -5.64 -31.49
N GLU A 509 -8.41 -6.45 -31.98
CA GLU A 509 -9.58 -5.94 -32.72
C GLU A 509 -10.55 -5.15 -31.84
N ILE A 510 -10.76 -5.57 -30.60
CA ILE A 510 -11.54 -4.80 -29.61
C ILE A 510 -10.81 -3.48 -29.29
N LEU A 511 -9.49 -3.52 -29.12
CA LEU A 511 -8.68 -2.35 -28.78
C LEU A 511 -8.70 -1.29 -29.90
N ILE A 512 -8.63 -1.70 -31.17
CA ILE A 512 -8.79 -0.79 -32.32
C ILE A 512 -10.16 -0.09 -32.24
N ARG A 513 -11.23 -0.83 -31.96
CA ARG A 513 -12.58 -0.25 -31.82
C ARG A 513 -12.68 0.71 -30.64
N LEU A 514 -12.01 0.43 -29.52
CA LEU A 514 -11.92 1.35 -28.39
C LEU A 514 -11.23 2.66 -28.79
N PHE A 515 -10.09 2.57 -29.48
CA PHE A 515 -9.33 3.73 -29.94
C PHE A 515 -10.13 4.59 -30.94
N ASP A 516 -10.77 3.97 -31.93
CA ASP A 516 -11.66 4.68 -32.86
C ASP A 516 -12.83 5.36 -32.12
N ARG A 517 -13.36 4.71 -31.08
CA ARG A 517 -14.41 5.28 -30.24
C ARG A 517 -13.92 6.48 -29.43
N TYR A 518 -12.78 6.35 -28.76
CA TYR A 518 -12.13 7.42 -28.01
C TYR A 518 -11.92 8.65 -28.92
N ARG A 519 -11.34 8.42 -30.11
CA ARG A 519 -11.11 9.48 -31.11
C ARG A 519 -12.41 10.19 -31.50
N THR A 520 -13.49 9.44 -31.72
CA THR A 520 -14.79 10.00 -32.08
C THR A 520 -15.37 10.87 -30.96
N VAL A 521 -15.28 10.41 -29.71
CA VAL A 521 -15.77 11.14 -28.52
C VAL A 521 -14.95 12.41 -28.28
N GLN A 522 -13.62 12.33 -28.37
CA GLN A 522 -12.74 13.50 -28.18
C GLN A 522 -12.95 14.55 -29.27
N MET A 523 -13.14 14.14 -30.53
CA MET A 523 -13.48 15.06 -31.62
C MET A 523 -14.80 15.79 -31.40
N GLN A 524 -15.77 15.15 -30.74
CA GLN A 524 -17.04 15.80 -30.37
C GLN A 524 -16.84 16.80 -29.22
N LYS A 525 -16.04 16.44 -28.20
CA LYS A 525 -15.76 17.29 -27.03
C LYS A 525 -14.84 18.48 -27.30
N ARG A 526 -13.95 18.42 -28.29
CA ARG A 526 -13.16 19.58 -28.73
C ARG A 526 -14.01 20.77 -29.16
N ASN A 527 -15.30 20.56 -29.47
CA ASN A 527 -16.24 21.62 -29.81
C ASN A 527 -16.98 22.20 -28.58
N SER A 528 -16.83 21.61 -27.38
CA SER A 528 -17.42 22.10 -26.12
C SER A 528 -16.40 22.87 -25.29
N VAL A 529 -16.87 23.90 -24.58
CA VAL A 529 -16.03 24.90 -23.87
C VAL A 529 -15.39 24.34 -22.58
N ASP A 530 -15.92 23.25 -22.01
CA ASP A 530 -15.45 22.63 -20.76
C ASP A 530 -14.54 21.42 -21.02
N PHE A 531 -13.39 21.65 -21.65
CA PHE A 531 -12.41 20.60 -21.86
C PHE A 531 -11.49 20.48 -20.62
N ASP A 532 -11.67 19.41 -19.84
CA ASP A 532 -10.85 19.12 -18.65
C ASP A 532 -9.49 18.50 -19.04
N ASP A 533 -8.43 19.31 -18.93
CA ASP A 533 -7.07 18.94 -19.32
C ASP A 533 -6.47 17.80 -18.46
N ASP A 534 -6.91 17.63 -17.21
CA ASP A 534 -6.41 16.59 -16.31
C ASP A 534 -6.89 15.20 -16.75
N ASN A 535 -8.18 15.10 -17.07
CA ASN A 535 -8.77 13.86 -17.59
C ASN A 535 -8.11 13.46 -18.91
N LYS A 536 -7.83 14.43 -19.80
CA LYS A 536 -7.12 14.19 -21.06
C LYS A 536 -5.71 13.64 -20.83
N SER A 537 -4.97 14.22 -19.90
CA SER A 537 -3.62 13.78 -19.54
C SER A 537 -3.62 12.33 -19.04
N ASN A 538 -4.59 11.96 -18.22
CA ASN A 538 -4.77 10.59 -17.72
C ASN A 538 -5.09 9.58 -18.84
N TYR A 539 -5.93 9.96 -19.81
CA TYR A 539 -6.22 9.12 -20.97
C TYR A 539 -4.99 8.90 -21.84
N ILE A 540 -4.23 9.97 -22.11
CA ILE A 540 -2.99 9.91 -22.89
C ILE A 540 -1.97 8.99 -22.21
N LEU A 541 -1.79 9.13 -20.89
CA LEU A 541 -0.94 8.23 -20.11
C LEU A 541 -1.39 6.76 -20.21
N SER A 542 -2.70 6.52 -20.16
CA SER A 542 -3.27 5.17 -20.30
C SER A 542 -3.05 4.58 -21.68
N ILE A 543 -3.21 5.38 -22.75
CA ILE A 543 -2.91 4.97 -24.13
C ILE A 543 -1.42 4.65 -24.27
N ILE A 544 -0.53 5.52 -23.78
CA ILE A 544 0.93 5.28 -23.83
C ILE A 544 1.29 3.97 -23.14
N TYR A 545 0.70 3.69 -21.98
CA TYR A 545 0.94 2.43 -21.25
C TYR A 545 0.45 1.21 -22.04
N ILE A 546 -0.77 1.25 -22.59
CA ILE A 546 -1.31 0.16 -23.42
C ILE A 546 -0.39 -0.10 -24.62
N LEU A 547 0.05 0.96 -25.31
CA LEU A 547 0.97 0.84 -26.44
C LEU A 547 2.32 0.26 -26.06
N ASP A 548 2.86 0.62 -24.89
CA ASP A 548 4.12 0.10 -24.39
C ASP A 548 4.05 -1.42 -24.12
N GLU A 549 2.93 -1.88 -23.54
CA GLU A 549 2.71 -3.30 -23.30
C GLU A 549 2.43 -4.10 -24.58
N LEU A 550 1.76 -3.49 -25.57
CA LEU A 550 1.64 -4.08 -26.91
C LEU A 550 3.01 -4.31 -27.56
N LEU A 551 3.93 -3.32 -27.50
CA LEU A 551 5.27 -3.48 -28.04
C LEU A 551 6.04 -4.61 -27.35
N ASN A 552 5.88 -4.75 -26.04
CA ASN A 552 6.46 -5.87 -25.30
C ASN A 552 5.96 -7.20 -25.81
N ARG A 553 4.63 -7.34 -25.97
CA ARG A 553 4.06 -8.59 -26.45
C ARG A 553 4.49 -8.91 -27.87
N LEU A 554 4.59 -7.90 -28.74
CA LEU A 554 4.94 -8.06 -30.15
C LEU A 554 6.42 -8.41 -30.38
N PHE A 555 7.33 -7.86 -29.58
CA PHE A 555 8.78 -7.94 -29.87
C PHE A 555 9.64 -8.57 -28.77
N PHE A 556 9.17 -8.64 -27.53
CA PHE A 556 10.01 -9.08 -26.40
C PHE A 556 10.01 -10.60 -26.20
N HIS A 557 9.01 -11.31 -26.74
CA HIS A 557 8.97 -12.78 -26.69
C HIS A 557 9.79 -13.36 -27.85
N GLY A 558 10.84 -14.10 -27.53
CA GLY A 558 11.77 -14.73 -28.48
C GLY A 558 11.16 -15.81 -29.40
N CYS A 559 9.84 -15.85 -29.55
CA CYS A 559 9.12 -16.65 -30.52
C CYS A 559 8.43 -15.69 -31.50
N PRO A 560 8.65 -15.80 -32.82
CA PRO A 560 7.92 -14.99 -33.78
C PRO A 560 6.42 -15.27 -33.60
N ALA A 561 5.66 -14.27 -33.18
CA ALA A 561 4.21 -14.35 -33.17
C ALA A 561 3.74 -14.75 -34.58
N GLN A 562 2.61 -15.47 -34.67
CA GLN A 562 2.00 -15.74 -35.97
C GLN A 562 1.78 -14.41 -36.71
N ILE A 563 1.94 -14.44 -38.04
CA ILE A 563 1.85 -13.24 -38.89
C ILE A 563 0.58 -12.45 -38.58
N ASP A 564 -0.55 -13.14 -38.40
CA ASP A 564 -1.85 -12.53 -38.10
C ASP A 564 -1.86 -11.77 -36.77
N VAL A 565 -1.24 -12.31 -35.72
CA VAL A 565 -1.10 -11.66 -34.40
C VAL A 565 -0.26 -10.38 -34.53
N MET A 566 0.84 -10.47 -35.28
CA MET A 566 1.74 -9.34 -35.52
C MET A 566 1.05 -8.23 -36.32
N GLU A 567 0.36 -8.57 -37.41
CA GLU A 567 -0.37 -7.62 -38.25
C GLU A 567 -1.47 -6.88 -37.45
N LYS A 568 -2.27 -7.62 -36.67
CA LYS A 568 -3.35 -7.05 -35.85
C LYS A 568 -2.82 -6.21 -34.70
N GLY A 569 -1.76 -6.65 -34.02
CA GLY A 569 -1.15 -5.89 -32.94
C GLY A 569 -0.48 -4.61 -33.44
N MET A 570 0.18 -4.66 -34.61
CA MET A 570 0.70 -3.46 -35.26
C MET A 570 -0.40 -2.51 -35.72
N ALA A 571 -1.52 -3.02 -36.23
CA ALA A 571 -2.67 -2.18 -36.57
C ALA A 571 -3.25 -1.46 -35.33
N ALA A 572 -3.38 -2.17 -34.20
CA ALA A 572 -3.80 -1.57 -32.92
C ALA A 572 -2.79 -0.53 -32.42
N PHE A 573 -1.50 -0.83 -32.51
CA PHE A 573 -0.43 0.09 -32.15
C PHE A 573 -0.49 1.39 -32.97
N LEU A 574 -0.62 1.27 -34.30
CA LEU A 574 -0.72 2.42 -35.19
C LEU A 574 -1.96 3.27 -34.93
N CYS A 575 -3.11 2.62 -34.67
CA CYS A 575 -4.35 3.33 -34.32
C CYS A 575 -4.17 4.19 -33.05
N GLY A 576 -3.55 3.64 -32.00
CA GLY A 576 -3.26 4.41 -30.78
C GLY A 576 -2.22 5.51 -30.99
N MET A 577 -1.19 5.28 -31.82
CA MET A 577 -0.22 6.32 -32.18
C MET A 577 -0.88 7.47 -32.95
N GLU A 578 -1.80 7.20 -33.88
CA GLU A 578 -2.57 8.22 -34.60
C GLU A 578 -3.34 9.14 -33.62
N ILE A 579 -3.91 8.57 -32.55
CA ILE A 579 -4.56 9.34 -31.49
C ILE A 579 -3.54 10.23 -30.78
N LEU A 580 -2.43 9.65 -30.32
CA LEU A 580 -1.37 10.41 -29.65
C LEU A 580 -0.87 11.57 -30.51
N PHE A 581 -0.65 11.37 -31.81
CA PHE A 581 -0.23 12.46 -32.70
C PHE A 581 -1.27 13.56 -32.88
N SER A 582 -2.56 13.21 -32.83
CA SER A 582 -3.63 14.18 -32.95
C SER A 582 -3.88 14.97 -31.66
N GLU A 583 -3.53 14.38 -30.51
CA GLU A 583 -3.78 14.96 -29.19
C GLU A 583 -2.57 15.71 -28.63
N ILE A 584 -1.35 15.23 -28.84
CA ILE A 584 -0.12 15.84 -28.32
C ILE A 584 0.17 17.15 -29.08
N ASN A 585 -0.39 18.24 -28.56
CA ASN A 585 0.00 19.62 -28.88
C ASN A 585 0.95 20.16 -27.80
N GLU A 586 1.59 21.31 -28.05
CA GLU A 586 2.55 21.95 -27.12
C GLU A 586 2.05 22.05 -25.66
N LEU A 587 0.73 22.19 -25.46
CA LEU A 587 0.10 22.28 -24.14
C LEU A 587 0.24 20.98 -23.31
N ILE A 588 0.18 19.80 -23.93
CA ILE A 588 0.27 18.50 -23.24
C ILE A 588 1.74 18.10 -22.99
N LEU A 589 2.67 18.62 -23.79
CA LEU A 589 4.11 18.39 -23.63
C LEU A 589 4.71 19.12 -22.43
N ASN A 590 3.97 20.03 -21.80
CA ASN A 590 4.45 20.77 -20.64
C ASN A 590 4.33 19.97 -19.32
N GLU A 591 3.61 18.84 -19.31
CA GLU A 591 3.37 18.05 -18.09
C GLU A 591 3.59 16.53 -18.33
N PHE A 592 3.63 15.76 -17.24
CA PHE A 592 4.06 14.35 -17.07
C PHE A 592 4.04 13.37 -18.28
N PRO A 593 3.00 13.28 -19.15
CA PRO A 593 2.96 12.33 -20.27
C PRO A 593 4.12 12.39 -21.27
N ARG A 594 4.88 13.49 -21.31
CA ARG A 594 6.00 13.67 -22.25
C ARG A 594 7.09 12.61 -22.12
N LEU A 595 7.54 12.32 -20.90
CA LEU A 595 8.63 11.35 -20.68
C LEU A 595 8.22 9.94 -21.10
N SER A 596 6.99 9.55 -20.76
CA SER A 596 6.42 8.26 -21.15
C SER A 596 6.30 8.13 -22.67
N PHE A 597 5.86 9.19 -23.36
CA PHE A 597 5.77 9.21 -24.82
C PHE A 597 7.13 9.04 -25.51
N PHE A 598 8.14 9.80 -25.09
CA PHE A 598 9.48 9.69 -25.66
C PHE A 598 10.14 8.34 -25.33
N THR A 599 9.84 7.77 -24.17
CA THR A 599 10.29 6.42 -23.80
C THR A 599 9.66 5.36 -24.72
N LEU A 600 8.36 5.49 -25.04
CA LEU A 600 7.67 4.62 -25.99
C LEU A 600 8.30 4.70 -27.39
N LEU A 601 8.55 5.92 -27.89
CA LEU A 601 9.22 6.12 -29.19
C LEU A 601 10.62 5.51 -29.20
N LYS A 602 11.40 5.70 -28.13
CA LYS A 602 12.72 5.08 -27.95
C LYS A 602 12.62 3.57 -28.07
N ARG A 603 11.66 2.98 -27.36
CA ARG A 603 11.44 1.54 -27.31
C ARG A 603 11.10 0.97 -28.69
N LEU A 604 10.12 1.58 -29.38
CA LEU A 604 9.69 1.17 -30.72
C LEU A 604 10.86 1.09 -31.71
N VAL A 605 11.67 2.14 -31.77
CA VAL A 605 12.82 2.21 -32.69
C VAL A 605 13.95 1.28 -32.25
N SER A 606 14.11 1.02 -30.94
CA SER A 606 15.10 0.07 -30.43
C SER A 606 14.73 -1.40 -30.69
N MET A 607 13.44 -1.73 -30.64
CA MET A 607 12.96 -3.10 -30.79
C MET A 607 12.90 -3.51 -32.26
N GLU A 608 12.34 -2.68 -33.14
CA GLU A 608 12.16 -3.06 -34.55
C GLU A 608 12.28 -1.87 -35.50
N PRO A 609 13.52 -1.46 -35.85
CA PRO A 609 13.79 -0.31 -36.72
C PRO A 609 13.15 -0.43 -38.12
N ARG A 610 13.01 -1.66 -38.63
CA ARG A 610 12.49 -1.92 -39.98
C ARG A 610 10.99 -1.69 -40.09
N HIS A 611 10.24 -2.09 -39.05
CA HIS A 611 8.81 -1.83 -39.01
C HIS A 611 8.53 -0.34 -38.80
N PHE A 612 9.30 0.32 -37.91
CA PHE A 612 9.25 1.77 -37.77
C PHE A 612 9.43 2.47 -39.12
N ALA A 613 10.41 2.04 -39.91
CA ALA A 613 10.68 2.56 -41.24
C ALA A 613 9.54 2.30 -42.26
N SER A 614 8.86 1.15 -42.17
CA SER A 614 7.85 0.72 -43.15
C SER A 614 6.48 1.40 -43.02
N ILE A 615 6.23 2.10 -41.91
CA ILE A 615 4.93 2.71 -41.63
C ILE A 615 4.79 3.95 -42.53
N SER A 616 3.96 3.82 -43.58
CA SER A 616 3.64 4.87 -44.54
C SER A 616 2.82 6.02 -43.96
N ARG A 617 2.22 5.81 -42.79
CA ARG A 617 1.25 6.71 -42.14
C ARG A 617 1.84 7.66 -41.11
N TRP A 618 3.17 7.68 -40.89
CA TRP A 618 3.72 8.60 -39.90
C TRP A 618 3.35 10.05 -40.24
N PRO A 619 2.58 10.74 -39.40
CA PRO A 619 2.11 12.08 -39.71
C PRO A 619 3.25 13.08 -39.53
N SER A 620 3.32 14.12 -40.37
CA SER A 620 4.22 15.28 -40.20
C SER A 620 4.30 15.80 -38.75
N PRO A 621 3.22 15.80 -37.94
CA PRO A 621 3.25 16.04 -36.50
C PRO A 621 4.35 15.30 -35.71
N LEU A 622 4.68 14.04 -36.02
CA LEU A 622 5.75 13.31 -35.32
C LEU A 622 7.09 14.04 -35.46
N PHE A 623 7.39 14.57 -36.64
CA PHE A 623 8.63 15.31 -36.89
C PHE A 623 8.67 16.62 -36.11
N ASN A 624 7.54 17.34 -36.07
CA ASN A 624 7.40 18.55 -35.27
C ASN A 624 7.56 18.26 -33.77
N LEU A 625 7.04 17.12 -33.30
CA LEU A 625 7.15 16.66 -31.91
C LEU A 625 8.57 16.24 -31.53
N LEU A 626 9.28 15.56 -32.43
CA LEU A 626 10.69 15.23 -32.24
C LEU A 626 11.56 16.48 -32.25
N TYR A 627 11.24 17.44 -33.11
CA TYR A 627 11.93 18.72 -33.21
C TYR A 627 11.70 19.59 -31.97
N SER A 628 10.44 19.74 -31.52
CA SER A 628 10.13 20.44 -30.28
C SER A 628 10.75 19.73 -29.06
N GLY A 629 10.79 18.41 -29.07
CA GLY A 629 11.51 17.59 -28.09
C GLY A 629 12.99 17.95 -27.96
N LEU A 630 13.62 18.33 -29.07
CA LEU A 630 15.03 18.71 -29.19
C LEU A 630 15.33 20.17 -28.83
N GLU A 631 14.40 21.09 -29.08
CA GLU A 631 14.57 22.52 -28.80
C GLU A 631 14.31 22.92 -27.34
N PHE A 632 13.70 22.04 -26.55
CA PHE A 632 13.26 22.37 -25.20
C PHE A 632 14.42 22.56 -24.20
N GLN A 633 14.39 23.69 -23.48
CA GLN A 633 15.42 24.08 -22.50
C GLN A 633 15.20 23.49 -21.08
N TYR A 634 14.01 22.95 -20.78
CA TYR A 634 13.67 22.35 -19.47
C TYR A 634 13.49 20.83 -19.58
N GLY A 635 14.07 20.07 -18.63
CA GLY A 635 14.00 18.60 -18.60
C GLY A 635 15.02 17.85 -19.48
N LEU A 636 16.03 18.56 -20.02
CA LEU A 636 17.09 17.97 -20.86
C LEU A 636 17.84 16.82 -20.20
N GLU A 637 17.93 16.77 -18.86
CA GLU A 637 18.55 15.64 -18.17
C GLU A 637 17.74 14.35 -18.34
N ASP A 638 16.42 14.43 -18.15
CA ASP A 638 15.52 13.27 -18.32
C ASP A 638 15.39 12.86 -19.79
N LEU A 639 15.30 13.84 -20.71
CA LEU A 639 15.20 13.57 -22.15
C LEU A 639 16.51 13.05 -22.75
N ARG A 640 17.69 13.45 -22.25
CA ARG A 640 19.00 12.90 -22.67
C ARG A 640 19.26 11.50 -22.10
N LEU A 641 18.71 11.18 -20.92
CA LEU A 641 18.73 9.83 -20.37
C LEU A 641 17.83 8.90 -21.19
N VAL A 642 16.67 9.40 -21.63
CA VAL A 642 15.70 8.63 -22.42
C VAL A 642 16.12 8.55 -23.90
N ILE A 643 16.63 9.61 -24.52
CA ILE A 643 16.92 9.63 -25.95
C ILE A 643 18.42 9.90 -26.18
N PRO A 644 19.25 8.85 -26.40
CA PRO A 644 20.64 9.05 -26.79
C PRO A 644 20.72 9.93 -28.04
N TYR A 645 21.70 10.83 -28.12
CA TYR A 645 21.93 11.62 -29.34
C TYR A 645 22.05 10.73 -30.60
N ASP A 646 22.67 9.56 -30.44
CA ASP A 646 22.80 8.56 -31.49
C ASP A 646 21.44 7.99 -31.95
N PHE A 647 20.46 7.91 -31.05
CA PHE A 647 19.11 7.49 -31.39
C PHE A 647 18.44 8.50 -32.33
N LEU A 648 18.49 9.79 -32.00
CA LEU A 648 17.88 10.84 -32.83
C LEU A 648 18.58 10.95 -34.18
N ARG A 649 19.91 10.78 -34.19
CA ARG A 649 20.70 10.71 -35.41
C ARG A 649 20.34 9.49 -36.27
N ASN A 650 20.15 8.32 -35.67
CA ASN A 650 19.75 7.12 -36.39
C ASN A 650 18.30 7.20 -36.88
N LEU A 651 17.41 7.79 -36.08
CA LEU A 651 16.02 8.01 -36.39
C LEU A 651 15.87 8.99 -37.56
N SER A 652 16.54 10.14 -37.49
CA SER A 652 16.55 11.14 -38.56
C SER A 652 17.17 10.58 -39.83
N PHE A 653 18.28 9.83 -39.73
CA PHE A 653 18.91 9.19 -40.87
C PHE A 653 18.04 8.11 -41.53
N ASN A 654 17.38 7.27 -40.74
CA ASN A 654 16.47 6.25 -41.25
C ASN A 654 15.23 6.89 -41.88
N LEU A 655 14.63 7.90 -41.24
CA LEU A 655 13.48 8.63 -41.78
C LEU A 655 13.84 9.41 -43.05
N TRP A 656 15.03 10.02 -43.12
CA TRP A 656 15.55 10.69 -44.33
C TRP A 656 15.72 9.73 -45.50
N LYS A 657 16.19 8.51 -45.26
CA LYS A 657 16.29 7.47 -46.30
C LYS A 657 14.94 7.09 -46.90
N ILE A 658 13.85 7.23 -46.15
CA ILE A 658 12.52 6.75 -46.52
C ILE A 658 11.66 7.88 -47.08
N TYR A 659 11.80 9.10 -46.53
CA TYR A 659 11.02 10.28 -46.91
C TYR A 659 11.91 11.48 -47.26
N PRO A 660 12.78 11.37 -48.29
CA PRO A 660 13.70 12.45 -48.65
C PRO A 660 12.98 13.74 -49.04
N ALA A 661 11.73 13.66 -49.51
CA ALA A 661 10.92 14.80 -49.93
C ALA A 661 10.42 15.69 -48.76
N ASN A 662 10.49 15.22 -47.52
CA ASN A 662 10.00 15.95 -46.34
C ASN A 662 11.11 16.70 -45.59
N PHE A 663 12.36 16.58 -46.03
CA PHE A 663 13.51 17.27 -45.44
C PHE A 663 14.00 18.36 -46.40
N ASP A 664 13.64 19.61 -46.13
CA ASP A 664 14.27 20.74 -46.80
C ASP A 664 15.74 20.81 -46.38
N ASN A 665 16.62 21.24 -47.29
CA ASN A 665 18.08 21.31 -47.05
C ASN A 665 18.49 22.21 -45.86
N SER A 666 17.55 22.94 -45.25
CA SER A 666 17.74 23.73 -44.03
C SER A 666 17.46 22.97 -42.73
N THR A 667 16.91 21.75 -42.79
CA THR A 667 16.51 20.93 -41.63
C THR A 667 17.50 19.78 -41.34
N ILE A 668 18.57 19.68 -42.12
CA ILE A 668 19.73 18.79 -41.91
C ILE A 668 20.76 19.55 -41.08
#